data_AF-A0A7C3AI99-F1
#
_entry.id   AF-A0A7C3AI99-F1
#
_cell.length_a   1.000
_cell.length_b   1.000
_cell.length_c   1.000
_cell.angle_alpha   90.00
_cell.angle_beta   90.00
_cell.angle_gamma   90.00
#
_symmetry.space_group_name_H-M   'P 1'
#
loop_
_entity.id
_entity.type
_entity.pdbx_description
1 polymer ?
#
loop_
_entity_poly.entity_id
_entity_poly.type
_entity_poly.pdbx_seq_one_letter_code
_entity_poly.pdbx_strand_id
1 'polypeptide(L)'
;MRQVDIASKMIASRQGLPHEETPLRKASEEGGCGVTGFISSIPLRGRHIFTPSVQMHNRGNGKGGGIAAVGLSAEDLGVSQKVLDSHYLLQVALLDPGCAPEVEKSNIEPFLEVHKAEKVPTRDDYREIAGLEVKPPDVRRYFVRVRQDILDRFIEENNFGDIDPRRAEDEYIYQNSFRTNQRYYTSLGDKQAFVLSHGRNIMVLKIVGYAEQVAQYYLLEDFRAYGWIAHQRYPTKGRVWHPGGAHPFSGLDEALVHNGDFANYHSVCEYLKQHNIFPQFLTDTEVSVLLFDLWNRTYNYPLEYLIEAMAPTSEHDFDLLPHEKQRVYRYIQGAHIHSSPDGPWFFIIARNNPYEGYFQLVGITDTSMLRPQVFALQEGDVQIGLICSEKQAIDATLRSLAAEDGRFCPIADKYWNARGGSATDGGAFVFTVSDAGKGDGSKRLTCTNKFGEEVKTTAGQQHMGAISTISGRQDDRLPDLMRSTTDELTEYTLENVQECDYPTLVRLCNNLETAASRDDEAKERTIKLLTFVNDRPIATGSKKRSSVLHVIRESLARIFASSPPLSENSGSRYRYIDVNTRDTLRPPREHESVLVLNTRGFPPEGDDCDARFICAAYEVGWKHFICYDYTGQRFCGCGLSQDSQGVTIDVYGSSGDYLGSGIDGLEITVHGSAQDQVGQIMKQGKLVIHGDVGQTFMYGAKGGEVFVLGNAAGRPLINAVGRPRVVINGTCLDYLAESFMAGDPLHGGGFVIMNGITFDVDGCVIDQPTPYPGSNLFSLASGGAIYLRDPDKKVVDEQLNGGTFTDMTPADWELILPYLQENERLFGISVDNDLLTVDGKPRSYEHVYRKVQAVELDVLRRIDLADD
;
A
#
# COMPACT_ATOMS: atom_id res chain seq x y z
N MET A 1 -21.72 32.69 -6.61
CA MET A 1 -22.40 33.09 -7.86
C MET A 1 -21.47 33.03 -9.07
N ARG A 2 -20.35 33.78 -9.12
CA ARG A 2 -19.43 33.74 -10.29
C ARG A 2 -18.87 32.35 -10.63
N GLN A 3 -18.38 31.58 -9.65
CA GLN A 3 -17.88 30.21 -9.94
C GLN A 3 -18.98 29.24 -10.41
N VAL A 4 -20.20 29.37 -9.89
CA VAL A 4 -21.35 28.54 -10.31
C VAL A 4 -21.72 28.84 -11.77
N ASP A 5 -21.67 30.13 -12.16
CA ASP A 5 -21.89 30.55 -13.54
C ASP A 5 -20.81 30.00 -14.48
N ILE A 6 -19.53 30.05 -14.07
CA ILE A 6 -18.40 29.48 -14.82
C ILE A 6 -18.57 27.96 -15.01
N ALA A 7 -18.87 27.22 -13.95
CA ALA A 7 -19.09 25.78 -14.03
C ALA A 7 -20.26 25.42 -14.97
N SER A 8 -21.36 26.16 -14.87
CA SER A 8 -22.54 25.96 -15.73
C SER A 8 -22.21 26.22 -17.20
N LYS A 9 -21.45 27.29 -17.50
CA LYS A 9 -20.97 27.60 -18.85
C LYS A 9 -20.07 26.48 -19.40
N MET A 10 -19.12 25.98 -18.60
CA MET A 10 -18.25 24.87 -18.99
C MET A 10 -19.05 23.60 -19.31
N ILE A 11 -19.99 23.21 -18.44
CA ILE A 11 -20.87 22.05 -18.66
C ILE A 11 -21.72 22.23 -19.92
N ALA A 12 -22.29 23.42 -20.12
CA ALA A 12 -23.12 23.72 -21.29
C ALA A 12 -22.33 23.62 -22.60
N SER A 13 -21.05 24.04 -22.61
CA SER A 13 -20.20 23.96 -23.79
C SER A 13 -19.98 22.53 -24.33
N ARG A 14 -20.22 21.52 -23.49
CA ARG A 14 -20.08 20.10 -23.84
C ARG A 14 -21.35 19.51 -24.47
N GLN A 15 -22.50 20.18 -24.38
CA GLN A 15 -23.79 19.65 -24.86
C GLN A 15 -23.79 19.34 -26.36
N GLY A 16 -23.02 20.10 -27.16
CA GLY A 16 -22.88 19.90 -28.60
C GLY A 16 -21.88 18.81 -29.01
N LEU A 17 -21.25 18.12 -28.07
CA LEU A 17 -20.29 17.07 -28.38
C LEU A 17 -20.99 15.82 -28.95
N PRO A 18 -20.41 15.20 -29.99
CA PRO A 18 -20.98 13.98 -30.56
C PRO A 18 -20.91 12.85 -29.52
N HIS A 19 -22.02 12.15 -29.30
CA HIS A 19 -22.03 10.96 -28.45
C HIS A 19 -22.95 9.90 -29.07
N GLU A 20 -22.51 8.65 -29.04
CA GLU A 20 -23.35 7.50 -29.37
C GLU A 20 -24.08 7.03 -28.11
N GLU A 21 -25.36 6.65 -28.21
CA GLU A 21 -26.05 5.93 -27.14
C GLU A 21 -25.47 4.51 -27.01
N THR A 22 -24.33 4.41 -26.32
CA THR A 22 -23.74 3.12 -25.98
C THR A 22 -24.44 2.57 -24.73
N PRO A 23 -24.90 1.30 -24.72
CA PRO A 23 -25.46 0.72 -23.51
C PRO A 23 -24.44 0.84 -22.37
N LEU A 24 -24.86 1.38 -21.22
CA LEU A 24 -24.05 1.53 -20.00
C LEU A 24 -23.79 0.17 -19.33
N ARG A 25 -23.18 -0.75 -20.06
CA ARG A 25 -22.72 -2.04 -19.54
C ARG A 25 -21.20 -1.98 -19.41
N LYS A 26 -20.74 -2.17 -18.19
CA LYS A 26 -19.31 -2.25 -17.85
C LYS A 26 -18.62 -3.27 -18.76
N ALA A 27 -17.45 -2.92 -19.29
CA ALA A 27 -16.73 -3.77 -20.24
C ALA A 27 -16.23 -5.08 -19.61
N SER A 28 -15.89 -5.06 -18.31
CA SER A 28 -15.45 -6.24 -17.53
C SER A 28 -15.41 -5.90 -16.04
N GLU A 29 -15.67 -6.89 -15.18
CA GLU A 29 -15.38 -6.82 -13.74
C GLU A 29 -13.86 -6.92 -13.49
N GLU A 30 -13.37 -6.27 -12.43
CA GLU A 30 -11.94 -6.19 -12.09
C GLU A 30 -11.62 -6.93 -10.79
N GLY A 31 -10.56 -7.73 -10.82
CA GLY A 31 -10.03 -8.47 -9.67
C GLY A 31 -9.20 -7.58 -8.73
N GLY A 32 -8.42 -8.18 -7.84
CA GLY A 32 -7.44 -7.46 -7.01
C GLY A 32 -6.22 -7.02 -7.82
N CYS A 33 -6.36 -5.95 -8.59
CA CYS A 33 -5.29 -5.34 -9.40
C CYS A 33 -4.09 -4.90 -8.53
N GLY A 34 -2.90 -4.90 -9.13
CA GLY A 34 -1.68 -4.39 -8.49
C GLY A 34 -1.45 -2.94 -8.86
N VAL A 35 -1.42 -2.03 -7.88
CA VAL A 35 -1.11 -0.61 -8.09
C VAL A 35 0.12 -0.18 -7.29
N THR A 36 0.94 0.66 -7.90
CA THR A 36 2.15 1.22 -7.28
C THR A 36 2.37 2.65 -7.75
N GLY A 37 2.89 3.50 -6.87
CA GLY A 37 3.25 4.86 -7.21
C GLY A 37 4.24 5.47 -6.21
N PHE A 38 5.06 6.39 -6.69
CA PHE A 38 5.95 7.18 -5.86
C PHE A 38 6.13 8.59 -6.40
N ILE A 39 6.49 9.53 -5.53
CA ILE A 39 6.88 10.90 -5.90
C ILE A 39 8.01 11.37 -5.00
N SER A 40 9.01 12.06 -5.56
CA SER A 40 10.21 12.48 -4.83
C SER A 40 10.51 13.97 -4.99
N SER A 41 11.29 14.54 -4.08
CA SER A 41 11.80 15.92 -4.20
C SER A 41 12.87 16.11 -5.28
N ILE A 42 13.33 15.02 -5.92
CA ILE A 42 14.21 15.06 -7.10
C ILE A 42 13.59 14.24 -8.26
N PRO A 43 13.93 14.53 -9.52
CA PRO A 43 13.52 13.68 -10.64
C PRO A 43 14.17 12.30 -10.54
N LEU A 44 13.36 11.25 -10.70
CA LEU A 44 13.76 9.85 -10.65
C LEU A 44 13.53 9.15 -11.99
N ARG A 45 14.38 8.18 -12.30
CA ARG A 45 14.34 7.39 -13.54
C ARG A 45 13.19 6.38 -13.53
N GLY A 46 12.63 6.10 -14.71
CA GLY A 46 11.52 5.15 -14.88
C GLY A 46 11.87 3.71 -14.49
N ARG A 47 13.14 3.29 -14.52
CA ARG A 47 13.56 1.97 -14.02
C ARG A 47 13.15 1.68 -12.57
N HIS A 48 12.92 2.70 -11.73
CA HIS A 48 12.55 2.47 -10.33
C HIS A 48 11.07 2.08 -10.15
N ILE A 49 10.21 2.27 -11.17
CA ILE A 49 8.84 1.73 -11.18
C ILE A 49 8.78 0.30 -11.76
N PHE A 50 9.89 -0.21 -12.32
CA PHE A 50 9.97 -1.53 -12.95
C PHE A 50 9.86 -2.65 -11.90
N THR A 51 10.80 -2.72 -10.96
CA THR A 51 10.87 -3.76 -9.94
C THR A 51 9.60 -3.87 -9.09
N PRO A 52 9.00 -2.78 -8.58
CA PRO A 52 7.72 -2.88 -7.87
C PRO A 52 6.59 -3.40 -8.75
N SER A 53 6.57 -3.05 -10.05
CA SER A 53 5.56 -3.55 -10.98
C SER A 53 5.67 -5.05 -11.22
N VAL A 54 6.90 -5.59 -11.31
CA VAL A 54 7.15 -7.04 -11.39
C VAL A 54 6.66 -7.76 -10.15
N GLN A 55 6.89 -7.21 -8.96
CA GLN A 55 6.42 -7.83 -7.71
C GLN A 55 4.90 -7.85 -7.58
N MET A 56 4.19 -7.04 -8.38
CA MET A 56 2.74 -7.00 -8.47
C MET A 56 2.20 -7.85 -9.63
N HIS A 57 3.02 -8.67 -10.30
CA HIS A 57 2.57 -9.60 -11.36
C HIS A 57 1.49 -10.55 -10.91
N ASN A 58 1.61 -11.08 -9.69
CA ASN A 58 0.64 -11.94 -9.02
C ASN A 58 -0.71 -11.25 -8.70
N ARG A 59 -0.83 -9.94 -8.97
CA ARG A 59 -2.05 -9.15 -8.93
C ARG A 59 -2.53 -8.70 -10.32
N GLY A 60 -1.91 -9.19 -11.39
CA GLY A 60 -2.28 -8.96 -12.77
C GLY A 60 -2.42 -10.28 -13.55
N ASN A 61 -2.87 -10.20 -14.80
CA ASN A 61 -2.93 -11.38 -15.69
C ASN A 61 -2.45 -11.08 -17.11
N GLY A 62 -1.66 -10.01 -17.27
CA GLY A 62 -1.07 -9.60 -18.55
C GLY A 62 -2.07 -9.03 -19.57
N LYS A 63 -3.34 -8.81 -19.20
CA LYS A 63 -4.36 -8.27 -20.13
C LYS A 63 -4.43 -6.74 -20.17
N GLY A 64 -3.57 -6.04 -19.46
CA GLY A 64 -3.52 -4.58 -19.46
C GLY A 64 -2.51 -4.06 -18.45
N GLY A 65 -1.55 -3.29 -18.94
CA GLY A 65 -0.51 -2.68 -18.14
C GLY A 65 -0.27 -1.25 -18.60
N GLY A 66 0.06 -0.36 -17.67
CA GLY A 66 0.32 1.03 -18.00
C GLY A 66 1.12 1.76 -16.93
N ILE A 67 1.74 2.85 -17.36
CA ILE A 67 2.52 3.76 -16.55
C ILE A 67 2.07 5.19 -16.85
N ALA A 68 2.01 6.02 -15.82
CA ALA A 68 1.98 7.47 -15.99
C ALA A 68 3.14 8.11 -15.22
N ALA A 69 3.60 9.24 -15.75
CA ALA A 69 4.67 10.05 -15.17
C ALA A 69 4.24 11.51 -15.10
N VAL A 70 4.62 12.21 -14.03
CA VAL A 70 4.30 13.63 -13.79
C VAL A 70 5.54 14.40 -13.34
N GLY A 71 5.65 15.66 -13.76
CA GLY A 71 6.85 16.46 -13.55
C GLY A 71 8.02 15.89 -14.36
N LEU A 72 7.83 15.84 -15.67
CA LEU A 72 8.74 15.25 -16.66
C LEU A 72 10.03 16.09 -16.81
N SER A 73 11.07 15.46 -17.33
CA SER A 73 12.30 16.16 -17.74
C SER A 73 12.15 16.79 -19.13
N ALA A 74 12.30 18.11 -19.22
CA ALA A 74 12.30 18.83 -20.50
C ALA A 74 13.47 18.39 -21.40
N GLU A 75 14.62 18.06 -20.79
CA GLU A 75 15.81 17.53 -21.49
C GLU A 75 15.52 16.19 -22.15
N ASP A 76 14.91 15.24 -21.43
CA ASP A 76 14.58 13.90 -21.96
C ASP A 76 13.52 13.97 -23.07
N LEU A 77 12.70 15.02 -23.05
CA LEU A 77 11.70 15.33 -24.07
C LEU A 77 12.28 16.15 -25.24
N GLY A 78 13.51 16.64 -25.14
CA GLY A 78 14.15 17.50 -26.14
C GLY A 78 13.37 18.79 -26.41
N VAL A 79 12.86 19.43 -25.35
CA VAL A 79 12.15 20.73 -25.39
C VAL A 79 12.69 21.66 -24.29
N SER A 80 12.36 22.95 -24.34
CA SER A 80 12.67 23.86 -23.24
C SER A 80 11.71 23.66 -22.05
N GLN A 81 12.15 24.00 -20.84
CA GLN A 81 11.27 23.99 -19.65
C GLN A 81 10.02 24.85 -19.87
N LYS A 82 10.18 26.02 -20.49
CA LYS A 82 9.06 26.91 -20.86
C LYS A 82 8.02 26.19 -21.72
N VAL A 83 8.44 25.39 -22.69
CA VAL A 83 7.51 24.63 -23.55
C VAL A 83 6.80 23.56 -22.73
N LEU A 84 7.54 22.78 -21.93
CA LEU A 84 6.97 21.74 -21.08
C LEU A 84 5.92 22.28 -20.08
N ASP A 85 6.15 23.46 -19.53
CA ASP A 85 5.26 24.09 -18.53
C ASP A 85 4.02 24.75 -19.17
N SER A 86 4.09 25.13 -20.44
CA SER A 86 3.04 25.93 -21.10
C SER A 86 2.23 25.18 -22.15
N HIS A 87 2.79 24.16 -22.80
CA HIS A 87 2.15 23.42 -23.89
C HIS A 87 1.53 22.12 -23.38
N TYR A 88 0.38 21.77 -23.95
CA TYR A 88 -0.25 20.48 -23.68
C TYR A 88 0.56 19.37 -24.37
N LEU A 89 0.74 18.27 -23.65
CA LEU A 89 1.36 17.05 -24.14
C LEU A 89 0.27 16.10 -24.60
N LEU A 90 -0.17 16.27 -25.85
CA LEU A 90 -1.16 15.40 -26.48
C LEU A 90 -0.47 14.13 -26.97
N GLN A 91 -0.87 12.98 -26.44
CA GLN A 91 -0.40 11.66 -26.88
C GLN A 91 -1.53 10.86 -27.51
N VAL A 92 -1.34 10.42 -28.75
CA VAL A 92 -2.30 9.61 -29.50
C VAL A 92 -1.69 8.24 -29.78
N ALA A 93 -2.33 7.19 -29.29
CA ALA A 93 -2.03 5.81 -29.64
C ALA A 93 -2.68 5.45 -30.97
N LEU A 94 -1.90 4.88 -31.88
CA LEU A 94 -2.32 4.41 -33.20
C LEU A 94 -2.41 2.88 -33.18
N LEU A 95 -3.64 2.36 -33.19
CA LEU A 95 -3.93 0.94 -33.36
C LEU A 95 -3.77 0.54 -34.83
N ASP A 96 -4.15 1.44 -35.74
CA ASP A 96 -3.81 1.41 -37.15
C ASP A 96 -2.84 2.57 -37.45
N PRO A 97 -1.53 2.31 -37.62
CA PRO A 97 -0.56 3.36 -37.95
C PRO A 97 -0.90 4.16 -39.23
N GLY A 98 -1.68 3.58 -40.15
CA GLY A 98 -2.10 4.22 -41.39
C GLY A 98 -3.04 5.42 -41.18
N CYS A 99 -3.74 5.51 -40.04
CA CYS A 99 -4.68 6.59 -39.76
C CYS A 99 -4.01 7.91 -39.31
N ALA A 100 -2.71 7.90 -39.00
CA ALA A 100 -2.02 9.06 -38.42
C ALA A 100 -2.19 10.37 -39.23
N PRO A 101 -2.03 10.38 -40.58
CA PRO A 101 -2.23 11.61 -41.35
C PRO A 101 -3.68 12.10 -41.35
N GLU A 102 -4.65 11.20 -41.19
CA GLU A 102 -6.06 11.59 -41.09
C GLU A 102 -6.34 12.24 -39.74
N VAL A 103 -5.85 11.64 -38.64
CA VAL A 103 -5.95 12.20 -37.29
C VAL A 103 -5.35 13.61 -37.24
N GLU A 104 -4.15 13.78 -37.80
CA GLU A 104 -3.46 15.08 -37.84
C GLU A 104 -4.30 16.12 -38.60
N LYS A 105 -4.74 15.80 -39.82
CA LYS A 105 -5.53 16.71 -40.66
C LYS A 105 -6.91 17.04 -40.11
N SER A 106 -7.53 16.12 -39.35
CA SER A 106 -8.90 16.30 -38.88
C SER A 106 -9.02 16.90 -37.49
N ASN A 107 -8.04 16.70 -36.61
CA ASN A 107 -8.16 17.02 -35.18
C ASN A 107 -6.96 17.78 -34.59
N ILE A 108 -5.86 17.94 -35.34
CA ILE A 108 -4.65 18.61 -34.85
C ILE A 108 -4.36 19.87 -35.67
N GLU A 109 -3.92 19.73 -36.93
CA GLU A 109 -3.43 20.83 -37.77
C GLU A 109 -4.40 22.01 -37.94
N PRO A 110 -5.73 21.81 -38.09
CA PRO A 110 -6.64 22.94 -38.27
C PRO A 110 -6.80 23.78 -37.01
N PHE A 111 -6.65 23.18 -35.83
CA PHE A 111 -7.10 23.72 -34.55
C PHE A 111 -5.96 24.09 -33.61
N LEU A 112 -4.82 23.39 -33.72
CA LEU A 112 -3.72 23.44 -32.77
C LEU A 112 -2.45 23.96 -33.44
N GLU A 113 -1.75 24.83 -32.73
CA GLU A 113 -0.38 25.18 -33.05
C GLU A 113 0.55 24.10 -32.49
N VAL A 114 1.25 23.41 -33.39
CA VAL A 114 2.15 22.31 -33.03
C VAL A 114 3.57 22.84 -32.90
N HIS A 115 4.09 22.89 -31.68
CA HIS A 115 5.48 23.28 -31.41
C HIS A 115 6.45 22.15 -31.76
N LYS A 116 6.08 20.91 -31.41
CA LYS A 116 6.87 19.71 -31.69
C LYS A 116 5.94 18.52 -31.87
N ALA A 117 6.23 17.69 -32.86
CA ALA A 117 5.55 16.42 -33.12
C ALA A 117 6.60 15.32 -33.31
N GLU A 118 6.43 14.18 -32.65
CA GLU A 118 7.34 13.05 -32.81
C GLU A 118 6.65 11.72 -32.52
N LYS A 119 7.28 10.62 -32.95
CA LYS A 119 6.90 9.27 -32.51
C LYS A 119 7.62 8.99 -31.19
N VAL A 120 6.92 8.45 -30.19
CA VAL A 120 7.55 7.97 -28.95
C VAL A 120 8.51 6.84 -29.32
N PRO A 121 9.78 6.88 -28.88
CA PRO A 121 10.74 5.82 -29.14
C PRO A 121 10.24 4.46 -28.66
N THR A 122 10.53 3.41 -29.42
CA THR A 122 10.17 2.04 -29.06
C THR A 122 11.34 1.08 -29.31
N ARG A 123 11.33 -0.08 -28.67
CA ARG A 123 12.11 -1.24 -29.12
C ARG A 123 11.73 -1.61 -30.56
N ASP A 124 12.72 -2.08 -31.34
CA ASP A 124 12.52 -2.43 -32.75
C ASP A 124 11.65 -3.68 -32.92
N ASP A 125 11.94 -4.74 -32.15
CA ASP A 125 11.11 -5.95 -32.07
C ASP A 125 10.56 -6.14 -30.65
N TYR A 126 9.24 -6.01 -30.51
CA TYR A 126 8.55 -6.19 -29.23
C TYR A 126 8.73 -7.61 -28.67
N ARG A 127 9.04 -8.60 -29.52
CA ARG A 127 9.23 -10.00 -29.12
C ARG A 127 10.53 -10.23 -28.35
N GLU A 128 11.44 -9.27 -28.35
CA GLU A 128 12.63 -9.28 -27.49
C GLU A 128 12.26 -9.08 -26.00
N ILE A 129 11.07 -8.54 -25.72
CA ILE A 129 10.56 -8.37 -24.37
C ILE A 129 9.86 -9.66 -23.94
N ALA A 130 10.42 -10.30 -22.91
CA ALA A 130 9.89 -11.54 -22.38
C ALA A 130 8.41 -11.40 -21.97
N GLY A 131 7.58 -12.33 -22.44
CA GLY A 131 6.15 -12.38 -22.12
C GLY A 131 5.27 -11.35 -22.83
N LEU A 132 5.80 -10.53 -23.74
CA LEU A 132 4.99 -9.55 -24.49
C LEU A 132 4.47 -10.16 -25.80
N GLU A 133 3.22 -10.60 -25.79
CA GLU A 133 2.62 -11.32 -26.93
C GLU A 133 1.98 -10.39 -27.98
N VAL A 134 1.47 -9.24 -27.54
CA VAL A 134 0.74 -8.29 -28.38
C VAL A 134 1.62 -7.09 -28.65
N LYS A 135 1.79 -6.73 -29.94
CA LYS A 135 2.55 -5.53 -30.33
C LYS A 135 1.86 -4.28 -29.73
N PRO A 136 2.57 -3.48 -28.92
CA PRO A 136 2.01 -2.22 -28.45
C PRO A 136 1.80 -1.20 -29.58
N PRO A 137 0.86 -0.26 -29.43
CA PRO A 137 0.57 0.73 -30.46
C PRO A 137 1.73 1.68 -30.69
N ASP A 138 1.80 2.25 -31.90
CA ASP A 138 2.67 3.39 -32.14
C ASP A 138 2.06 4.61 -31.45
N VAL A 139 2.86 5.38 -30.72
CA VAL A 139 2.38 6.60 -30.03
C VAL A 139 2.95 7.84 -30.69
N ARG A 140 2.07 8.76 -31.09
CA ARG A 140 2.44 10.10 -31.55
C ARG A 140 2.31 11.09 -30.40
N ARG A 141 3.36 11.87 -30.18
CA ARG A 141 3.49 12.87 -29.11
C ARG A 141 3.56 14.27 -29.72
N TYR A 142 2.68 15.15 -29.27
CA TYR A 142 2.60 16.53 -29.72
C TYR A 142 2.68 17.50 -28.54
N PHE A 143 3.52 18.53 -28.67
CA PHE A 143 3.49 19.71 -27.81
C PHE A 143 2.68 20.79 -28.50
N VAL A 144 1.51 21.11 -27.95
CA VAL A 144 0.51 21.92 -28.65
C VAL A 144 -0.03 23.07 -27.79
N ARG A 145 -0.53 24.09 -28.49
CA ARG A 145 -1.40 25.16 -27.97
C ARG A 145 -2.60 25.27 -28.90
N VAL A 146 -3.72 25.79 -28.42
CA VAL A 146 -4.84 26.09 -29.33
C VAL A 146 -4.49 27.34 -30.14
N ARG A 147 -4.74 27.32 -31.44
CA ARG A 147 -4.50 28.50 -32.28
C ARG A 147 -5.35 29.67 -31.78
N GLN A 148 -4.77 30.86 -31.74
CA GLN A 148 -5.40 32.02 -31.10
C GLN A 148 -6.78 32.35 -31.69
N ASP A 149 -6.92 32.34 -33.02
CA ASP A 149 -8.19 32.58 -33.71
C ASP A 149 -9.27 31.54 -33.38
N ILE A 150 -8.86 30.31 -33.14
CA ILE A 150 -9.75 29.20 -32.75
C ILE A 150 -10.19 29.36 -31.29
N LEU A 151 -9.25 29.72 -30.41
CA LEU A 151 -9.53 29.94 -28.99
C LEU A 151 -10.43 31.16 -28.77
N ASP A 152 -10.17 32.27 -29.46
CA ASP A 152 -10.98 33.49 -29.36
C ASP A 152 -12.42 33.22 -29.78
N ARG A 153 -12.61 32.49 -30.90
CA ARG A 153 -13.94 32.06 -31.35
C ARG A 153 -14.61 31.12 -30.35
N PHE A 154 -13.88 30.15 -29.80
CA PHE A 154 -14.43 29.23 -28.80
C PHE A 154 -14.87 29.98 -27.53
N ILE A 155 -14.12 31.00 -27.12
CA ILE A 155 -14.47 31.87 -25.99
C ILE A 155 -15.74 32.67 -26.28
N GLU A 156 -15.86 33.24 -27.48
CA GLU A 156 -17.04 34.00 -27.91
C GLU A 156 -18.29 33.11 -27.98
N GLU A 157 -18.21 31.98 -28.69
CA GLU A 157 -19.33 31.06 -28.91
C GLU A 157 -19.90 30.48 -27.60
N ASN A 158 -19.06 30.29 -26.58
CA ASN A 158 -19.46 29.71 -25.29
C ASN A 158 -19.63 30.75 -24.17
N ASN A 159 -19.51 32.05 -24.48
CA ASN A 159 -19.60 33.14 -23.51
C ASN A 159 -18.58 33.01 -22.36
N PHE A 160 -17.34 32.63 -22.67
CA PHE A 160 -16.25 32.45 -21.69
C PHE A 160 -15.44 33.74 -21.43
N GLY A 161 -15.93 34.90 -21.85
CA GLY A 161 -15.18 36.16 -21.74
C GLY A 161 -14.79 36.58 -20.31
N ASP A 162 -15.39 35.98 -19.28
CA ASP A 162 -15.08 36.19 -17.86
C ASP A 162 -14.24 35.06 -17.22
N ILE A 163 -13.83 34.07 -18.02
CA ILE A 163 -12.96 32.95 -17.65
C ILE A 163 -11.51 33.25 -18.07
N ASP A 164 -10.54 32.78 -17.29
CA ASP A 164 -9.13 32.84 -17.69
C ASP A 164 -8.94 32.15 -19.06
N PRO A 165 -8.34 32.80 -20.07
CA PRO A 165 -8.16 32.21 -21.40
C PRO A 165 -7.45 30.86 -21.40
N ARG A 166 -6.54 30.63 -20.44
CA ARG A 166 -5.84 29.35 -20.28
C ARG A 166 -6.76 28.25 -19.77
N ARG A 167 -7.75 28.57 -18.93
CA ARG A 167 -8.81 27.63 -18.51
C ARG A 167 -9.84 27.37 -19.61
N ALA A 168 -10.13 28.36 -20.45
CA ALA A 168 -10.93 28.14 -21.66
C ALA A 168 -10.21 27.20 -22.63
N GLU A 169 -8.89 27.36 -22.76
CA GLU A 169 -8.06 26.48 -23.58
C GLU A 169 -7.99 25.05 -23.03
N ASP A 170 -7.91 24.87 -21.70
CA ASP A 170 -8.01 23.56 -21.04
C ASP A 170 -9.29 22.82 -21.48
N GLU A 171 -10.43 23.50 -21.43
CA GLU A 171 -11.71 22.95 -21.86
C GLU A 171 -11.72 22.63 -23.36
N TYR A 172 -11.12 23.47 -24.20
CA TYR A 172 -10.98 23.18 -25.63
C TYR A 172 -10.17 21.90 -25.88
N ILE A 173 -9.03 21.72 -25.20
CA ILE A 173 -8.16 20.54 -25.35
C ILE A 173 -8.87 19.27 -24.88
N TYR A 174 -9.60 19.33 -23.77
CA TYR A 174 -10.46 18.25 -23.30
C TYR A 174 -11.47 17.85 -24.39
N GLN A 175 -12.23 18.83 -24.92
CA GLN A 175 -13.22 18.58 -25.96
C GLN A 175 -12.61 18.08 -27.27
N ASN A 176 -11.44 18.57 -27.65
CA ASN A 176 -10.72 18.09 -28.84
C ASN A 176 -10.33 16.62 -28.69
N SER A 177 -9.83 16.24 -27.51
CA SER A 177 -9.47 14.85 -27.21
C SER A 177 -10.68 13.94 -27.24
N PHE A 178 -11.79 14.37 -26.64
CA PHE A 178 -13.07 13.65 -26.69
C PHE A 178 -13.56 13.44 -28.14
N ARG A 179 -13.57 14.49 -28.97
CA ARG A 179 -13.94 14.41 -30.39
C ARG A 179 -13.02 13.48 -31.19
N THR A 180 -11.72 13.48 -30.87
CA THR A 180 -10.74 12.59 -31.50
C THR A 180 -11.06 11.14 -31.16
N ASN A 181 -11.31 10.82 -29.89
CA ASN A 181 -11.71 9.49 -29.46
C ASN A 181 -13.05 9.06 -30.09
N GLN A 182 -14.05 9.95 -30.16
CA GLN A 182 -15.33 9.61 -30.77
C GLN A 182 -15.18 9.24 -32.25
N ARG A 183 -14.30 9.92 -32.98
CA ARG A 183 -14.10 9.67 -34.41
C ARG A 183 -13.28 8.40 -34.68
N TYR A 184 -12.25 8.13 -33.89
CA TYR A 184 -11.25 7.09 -34.20
C TYR A 184 -11.28 5.88 -33.26
N TYR A 185 -12.10 5.91 -32.21
CA TYR A 185 -12.25 4.85 -31.21
C TYR A 185 -13.74 4.50 -30.96
N THR A 186 -14.60 4.68 -31.96
CA THR A 186 -16.04 4.38 -31.84
C THR A 186 -16.29 2.87 -31.60
N SER A 187 -17.33 2.57 -30.83
CA SER A 187 -17.70 1.19 -30.47
C SER A 187 -18.30 0.40 -31.63
N LEU A 188 -18.85 1.09 -32.63
CA LEU A 188 -19.53 0.54 -33.80
C LEU A 188 -18.64 0.49 -35.06
N GLY A 189 -17.51 1.21 -35.06
CA GLY A 189 -16.50 1.21 -36.12
C GLY A 189 -15.22 0.43 -35.77
N ASP A 190 -14.29 0.38 -36.72
CA ASP A 190 -12.95 -0.15 -36.46
C ASP A 190 -12.17 0.83 -35.55
N LYS A 191 -11.60 0.32 -34.46
CA LYS A 191 -10.79 1.12 -33.54
C LYS A 191 -9.43 1.41 -34.17
N GLN A 192 -9.19 2.66 -34.55
CA GLN A 192 -7.99 3.08 -35.28
C GLN A 192 -6.98 3.83 -34.41
N ALA A 193 -7.46 4.74 -33.55
CA ALA A 193 -6.60 5.54 -32.68
C ALA A 193 -7.37 6.09 -31.48
N PHE A 194 -6.66 6.42 -30.40
CA PHE A 194 -7.25 7.07 -29.23
C PHE A 194 -6.22 7.90 -28.46
N VAL A 195 -6.69 8.89 -27.70
CA VAL A 195 -5.89 9.77 -26.87
C VAL A 195 -5.52 9.07 -25.55
N LEU A 196 -4.22 9.01 -25.26
CA LEU A 196 -3.65 8.45 -24.03
C LEU A 196 -3.62 9.47 -22.88
N SER A 197 -3.16 10.68 -23.20
CA SER A 197 -3.04 11.81 -22.27
C SER A 197 -3.08 13.12 -23.07
N HIS A 198 -3.50 14.20 -22.42
CA HIS A 198 -3.61 15.53 -23.07
C HIS A 198 -3.35 16.71 -22.11
N GLY A 199 -2.76 16.45 -20.94
CA GLY A 199 -2.41 17.47 -19.95
C GLY A 199 -1.05 18.13 -20.19
N ARG A 200 -0.65 19.00 -19.27
CA ARG A 200 0.68 19.61 -19.23
C ARG A 200 1.58 18.84 -18.28
N ASN A 201 2.83 18.63 -18.68
CA ASN A 201 3.87 18.02 -17.84
C ASN A 201 3.46 16.69 -17.18
N ILE A 202 2.63 15.90 -17.89
CA ILE A 202 2.15 14.58 -17.50
C ILE A 202 1.99 13.73 -18.76
N MET A 203 2.28 12.43 -18.67
CA MET A 203 2.10 11.49 -19.79
C MET A 203 1.58 10.13 -19.32
N VAL A 204 0.86 9.43 -20.19
CA VAL A 204 0.33 8.08 -19.97
C VAL A 204 0.75 7.18 -21.13
N LEU A 205 1.27 5.99 -20.81
CA LEU A 205 1.57 4.94 -21.80
C LEU A 205 0.98 3.63 -21.31
N LYS A 206 0.34 2.88 -22.22
CA LYS A 206 -0.32 1.61 -21.88
C LYS A 206 -0.26 0.59 -23.01
N ILE A 207 -0.28 -0.68 -22.63
CA ILE A 207 -0.14 -1.84 -23.51
C ILE A 207 -1.11 -2.97 -23.12
N VAL A 208 -1.25 -3.96 -23.99
CA VAL A 208 -1.78 -5.28 -23.61
C VAL A 208 -0.59 -6.14 -23.19
N GLY A 209 -0.39 -6.23 -21.89
CA GLY A 209 0.79 -6.81 -21.25
C GLY A 209 0.85 -6.38 -19.78
N TYR A 210 2.02 -6.46 -19.19
CA TYR A 210 2.29 -6.00 -17.84
C TYR A 210 2.89 -4.58 -17.82
N ALA A 211 2.76 -3.86 -16.70
CA ALA A 211 3.16 -2.46 -16.60
C ALA A 211 4.67 -2.24 -16.82
N GLU A 212 5.53 -3.14 -16.35
CA GLU A 212 6.98 -3.01 -16.52
C GLU A 212 7.43 -3.19 -17.98
N GLN A 213 6.68 -3.95 -18.78
CA GLN A 213 6.91 -4.08 -20.22
C GLN A 213 6.64 -2.76 -20.96
N VAL A 214 5.83 -1.85 -20.39
CA VAL A 214 5.64 -0.49 -20.92
C VAL A 214 6.96 0.28 -20.85
N ALA A 215 7.65 0.22 -19.70
CA ALA A 215 8.93 0.88 -19.52
C ALA A 215 9.98 0.33 -20.48
N GLN A 216 10.02 -1.00 -20.66
CA GLN A 216 10.96 -1.66 -21.57
C GLN A 216 10.66 -1.36 -23.05
N TYR A 217 9.39 -1.37 -23.45
CA TYR A 217 9.01 -1.17 -24.83
C TYR A 217 9.18 0.28 -25.27
N TYR A 218 8.74 1.24 -24.46
CA TYR A 218 8.83 2.68 -24.77
C TYR A 218 10.12 3.36 -24.27
N LEU A 219 11.13 2.57 -23.90
CA LEU A 219 12.48 3.03 -23.52
C LEU A 219 12.47 4.07 -22.37
N LEU A 220 11.70 3.80 -21.32
CA LEU A 220 11.52 4.72 -20.19
C LEU A 220 12.52 4.49 -19.05
N GLU A 221 13.42 3.51 -19.16
CA GLU A 221 14.30 3.11 -18.06
C GLU A 221 15.17 4.26 -17.53
N ASP A 222 15.57 5.18 -18.40
CA ASP A 222 16.36 6.37 -18.07
C ASP A 222 15.58 7.69 -18.13
N PHE A 223 14.31 7.64 -18.54
CA PHE A 223 13.46 8.81 -18.59
C PHE A 223 13.20 9.32 -17.16
N ARG A 224 13.36 10.62 -16.91
CA ARG A 224 13.24 11.22 -15.58
C ARG A 224 11.89 11.92 -15.39
N ALA A 225 11.29 11.69 -14.24
CA ALA A 225 10.12 12.43 -13.76
C ALA A 225 10.08 12.50 -12.22
N TYR A 226 9.38 13.48 -11.66
CA TYR A 226 9.22 13.63 -10.21
C TYR A 226 8.30 12.55 -9.61
N GLY A 227 7.25 12.16 -10.32
CA GLY A 227 6.29 11.16 -9.87
C GLY A 227 5.96 10.12 -10.93
N TRP A 228 5.73 8.89 -10.49
CA TRP A 228 5.41 7.72 -11.31
C TRP A 228 4.27 6.95 -10.69
N ILE A 229 3.34 6.45 -11.52
CA ILE A 229 2.33 5.47 -11.12
C ILE A 229 2.28 4.35 -12.17
N ALA A 230 2.03 3.12 -11.72
CA ALA A 230 1.88 1.96 -12.57
C ALA A 230 0.72 1.07 -12.11
N HIS A 231 0.16 0.32 -13.05
CA HIS A 231 -1.01 -0.53 -12.81
C HIS A 231 -0.93 -1.83 -13.59
N GLN A 232 -1.11 -2.94 -12.87
CA GLN A 232 -1.29 -4.30 -13.40
C GLN A 232 -2.78 -4.65 -13.38
N ARG A 233 -3.41 -4.83 -14.54
CA ARG A 233 -4.85 -5.11 -14.65
C ARG A 233 -5.15 -6.60 -14.55
N TYR A 234 -6.23 -6.93 -13.83
CA TYR A 234 -6.81 -8.27 -13.76
C TYR A 234 -8.31 -8.25 -14.14
N PRO A 235 -8.67 -8.28 -15.44
CA PRO A 235 -10.08 -8.41 -15.82
C PRO A 235 -10.53 -9.88 -15.68
N THR A 236 -11.68 -10.10 -15.04
CA THR A 236 -12.25 -11.44 -14.81
C THR A 236 -12.99 -12.00 -16.03
N LYS A 237 -13.32 -11.14 -17.02
CA LYS A 237 -13.99 -11.51 -18.28
C LYS A 237 -13.38 -10.79 -19.47
N GLY A 238 -13.34 -11.48 -20.62
CA GLY A 238 -12.95 -10.91 -21.92
C GLY A 238 -11.51 -11.19 -22.36
N ARG A 239 -11.32 -11.24 -23.69
CA ARG A 239 -10.03 -11.21 -24.36
C ARG A 239 -9.75 -9.74 -24.68
N VAL A 240 -8.76 -9.13 -24.03
CA VAL A 240 -8.33 -7.76 -24.36
C VAL A 240 -7.32 -7.87 -25.50
N TRP A 241 -7.61 -7.26 -26.65
CA TRP A 241 -6.72 -7.27 -27.81
C TRP A 241 -6.14 -5.89 -28.16
N HIS A 242 -6.56 -4.83 -27.45
CA HIS A 242 -6.02 -3.49 -27.61
C HIS A 242 -5.89 -2.78 -26.25
N PRO A 243 -4.96 -1.82 -26.09
CA PRO A 243 -4.67 -1.19 -24.80
C PRO A 243 -5.65 -0.12 -24.35
N GLY A 244 -6.66 0.24 -25.17
CA GLY A 244 -7.61 1.31 -24.81
C GLY A 244 -8.31 1.12 -23.45
N GLY A 245 -8.59 -0.13 -23.04
CA GLY A 245 -9.14 -0.46 -21.72
C GLY A 245 -8.12 -0.75 -20.61
N ALA A 246 -6.81 -0.59 -20.87
CA ALA A 246 -5.79 -0.65 -19.84
C ALA A 246 -5.67 0.70 -19.11
N HIS A 247 -5.19 0.65 -17.87
CA HIS A 247 -5.01 1.81 -17.00
C HIS A 247 -3.53 2.20 -16.99
N PRO A 248 -3.14 3.45 -16.68
CA PRO A 248 -3.93 4.57 -16.15
C PRO A 248 -4.92 5.21 -17.15
N PHE A 249 -5.85 6.02 -16.62
CA PHE A 249 -6.65 6.98 -17.40
C PHE A 249 -6.33 8.42 -16.99
N SER A 250 -6.48 9.36 -17.91
CA SER A 250 -6.26 10.79 -17.64
C SER A 250 -7.57 11.57 -17.52
N GLY A 251 -7.61 12.51 -16.59
CA GLY A 251 -8.47 13.69 -16.68
C GLY A 251 -7.83 14.65 -17.69
N LEU A 252 -7.60 15.90 -17.30
CA LEU A 252 -6.71 16.79 -18.07
C LEU A 252 -5.27 16.70 -17.55
N ASP A 253 -5.04 17.25 -16.35
CA ASP A 253 -3.71 17.39 -15.73
C ASP A 253 -3.47 16.32 -14.63
N GLU A 254 -4.32 15.29 -14.58
CA GLU A 254 -4.22 14.15 -13.67
C GLU A 254 -4.26 12.80 -14.41
N ALA A 255 -3.55 11.81 -13.86
CA ALA A 255 -3.61 10.41 -14.26
C ALA A 255 -3.95 9.56 -13.03
N LEU A 256 -4.89 8.62 -13.19
CA LEU A 256 -5.44 7.82 -12.10
C LEU A 256 -5.30 6.33 -12.41
N VAL A 257 -4.87 5.58 -11.40
CA VAL A 257 -4.98 4.12 -11.36
C VAL A 257 -5.89 3.69 -10.21
N HIS A 258 -6.52 2.55 -10.39
CA HIS A 258 -7.57 2.03 -9.53
C HIS A 258 -7.30 0.56 -9.25
N ASN A 259 -7.32 0.16 -7.98
CA ASN A 259 -7.46 -1.24 -7.60
C ASN A 259 -8.85 -1.42 -7.05
N GLY A 260 -9.78 -2.01 -7.83
CA GLY A 260 -11.15 -2.09 -7.38
C GLY A 260 -12.20 -2.48 -8.39
N ASP A 261 -13.44 -2.52 -7.93
CA ASP A 261 -14.64 -2.68 -8.75
C ASP A 261 -15.78 -1.82 -8.16
N PHE A 262 -16.40 -0.96 -8.96
CA PHE A 262 -17.52 -0.12 -8.52
C PHE A 262 -18.83 -0.90 -8.46
N ALA A 263 -19.47 -0.92 -7.29
CA ALA A 263 -20.83 -1.42 -7.12
C ALA A 263 -21.88 -0.51 -7.78
N ASN A 264 -21.59 0.78 -7.92
CA ASN A 264 -22.52 1.80 -8.40
C ASN A 264 -22.13 2.44 -9.75
N TYR A 265 -21.34 1.74 -10.59
CA TYR A 265 -20.84 2.24 -11.89
C TYR A 265 -21.90 2.93 -12.76
N HIS A 266 -23.10 2.34 -12.87
CA HIS A 266 -24.18 2.90 -13.69
C HIS A 266 -24.65 4.27 -13.17
N SER A 267 -24.81 4.42 -11.85
CA SER A 267 -25.21 5.68 -11.22
C SER A 267 -24.17 6.78 -11.45
N VAL A 268 -22.87 6.42 -11.37
CA VAL A 268 -21.77 7.33 -11.69
C VAL A 268 -21.83 7.79 -13.15
N CYS A 269 -22.09 6.88 -14.09
CA CYS A 269 -22.23 7.22 -15.50
C CYS A 269 -23.42 8.17 -15.76
N GLU A 270 -24.58 7.91 -15.17
CA GLU A 270 -25.75 8.78 -15.29
C GLU A 270 -25.49 10.16 -14.67
N TYR A 271 -24.76 10.23 -13.56
CA TYR A 271 -24.31 11.50 -12.99
C TYR A 271 -23.40 12.26 -13.96
N LEU A 272 -22.36 11.63 -14.52
CA LEU A 272 -21.50 12.28 -15.51
C LEU A 272 -22.28 12.75 -16.75
N LYS A 273 -23.26 11.95 -17.21
CA LYS A 273 -24.14 12.29 -18.33
C LYS A 273 -24.97 13.55 -18.08
N GLN A 274 -25.48 13.74 -16.85
CA GLN A 274 -26.16 14.98 -16.45
C GLN A 274 -25.26 16.22 -16.55
N HIS A 275 -23.94 16.02 -16.55
CA HIS A 275 -22.91 17.05 -16.70
C HIS A 275 -22.29 17.08 -18.10
N ASN A 276 -22.96 16.46 -19.09
CA ASN A 276 -22.50 16.35 -20.48
C ASN A 276 -21.10 15.70 -20.61
N ILE A 277 -20.77 14.77 -19.71
CA ILE A 277 -19.55 13.96 -19.76
C ILE A 277 -19.96 12.51 -20.07
N PHE A 278 -19.38 11.94 -21.11
CA PHE A 278 -19.76 10.61 -21.60
C PHE A 278 -18.54 9.67 -21.60
N PRO A 279 -18.53 8.61 -20.78
CA PRO A 279 -17.44 7.63 -20.79
C PRO A 279 -17.33 6.91 -22.15
N GLN A 280 -16.10 6.69 -22.62
CA GLN A 280 -15.78 6.13 -23.94
C GLN A 280 -15.10 4.75 -23.86
N PHE A 281 -14.42 4.45 -22.76
CA PHE A 281 -13.65 3.21 -22.56
C PHE A 281 -14.35 2.21 -21.63
N LEU A 282 -15.40 2.65 -20.93
CA LEU A 282 -16.34 1.83 -20.14
C LEU A 282 -15.67 1.09 -18.97
N THR A 283 -14.83 1.80 -18.23
CA THR A 283 -14.11 1.30 -17.05
C THR A 283 -14.35 2.17 -15.83
N ASP A 284 -14.25 1.58 -14.64
CA ASP A 284 -14.39 2.31 -13.37
C ASP A 284 -13.32 3.41 -13.24
N THR A 285 -12.11 3.13 -13.69
CA THR A 285 -10.98 4.07 -13.65
C THR A 285 -11.21 5.29 -14.53
N GLU A 286 -11.80 5.11 -15.71
CA GLU A 286 -12.20 6.23 -16.57
C GLU A 286 -13.23 7.12 -15.86
N VAL A 287 -14.33 6.54 -15.35
CA VAL A 287 -15.36 7.36 -14.69
C VAL A 287 -14.84 8.02 -13.42
N SER A 288 -13.91 7.38 -12.70
CA SER A 288 -13.24 7.94 -11.52
C SER A 288 -12.44 9.18 -11.85
N VAL A 289 -11.61 9.14 -12.90
CA VAL A 289 -10.77 10.29 -13.27
C VAL A 289 -11.60 11.41 -13.89
N LEU A 290 -12.71 11.08 -14.56
CA LEU A 290 -13.67 12.06 -15.06
C LEU A 290 -14.42 12.78 -13.93
N LEU A 291 -14.80 12.07 -12.85
CA LEU A 291 -15.33 12.71 -11.64
C LEU A 291 -14.28 13.63 -10.99
N PHE A 292 -13.04 13.15 -10.89
CA PHE A 292 -11.94 13.93 -10.35
C PHE A 292 -11.74 15.22 -11.15
N ASP A 293 -11.63 15.15 -12.49
CA ASP A 293 -11.50 16.33 -13.37
C ASP A 293 -12.72 17.26 -13.29
N LEU A 294 -13.94 16.71 -13.25
CA LEU A 294 -15.17 17.51 -13.09
C LEU A 294 -15.10 18.35 -11.80
N TRP A 295 -14.83 17.72 -10.66
CA TRP A 295 -14.80 18.41 -9.37
C TRP A 295 -13.57 19.32 -9.21
N ASN A 296 -12.43 18.91 -9.76
CA ASN A 296 -11.19 19.69 -9.75
C ASN A 296 -11.26 20.90 -10.69
N ARG A 297 -11.39 20.68 -12.00
CA ARG A 297 -11.23 21.72 -13.01
C ARG A 297 -12.52 22.51 -13.25
N THR A 298 -13.66 21.83 -13.28
CA THR A 298 -14.95 22.46 -13.62
C THR A 298 -15.59 23.12 -12.40
N TYR A 299 -15.65 22.43 -11.26
CA TYR A 299 -16.20 23.00 -10.02
C TYR A 299 -15.17 23.75 -9.18
N ASN A 300 -13.88 23.54 -9.44
CA ASN A 300 -12.81 24.22 -8.72
C ASN A 300 -12.90 23.99 -7.20
N TYR A 301 -13.22 22.76 -6.80
CA TYR A 301 -13.24 22.35 -5.41
C TYR A 301 -11.81 22.34 -4.83
N PRO A 302 -11.62 22.82 -3.59
CA PRO A 302 -10.46 22.45 -2.80
C PRO A 302 -10.32 20.93 -2.74
N LEU A 303 -9.07 20.44 -2.71
CA LEU A 303 -8.80 19.00 -2.75
C LEU A 303 -9.50 18.23 -1.61
N GLU A 304 -9.60 18.82 -0.41
CA GLU A 304 -10.37 18.26 0.71
C GLU A 304 -11.83 17.93 0.30
N TYR A 305 -12.50 18.88 -0.36
CA TYR A 305 -13.92 18.74 -0.72
C TYR A 305 -14.12 17.80 -1.91
N LEU A 306 -13.14 17.73 -2.81
CA LEU A 306 -13.11 16.71 -3.85
C LEU A 306 -12.97 15.32 -3.21
N ILE A 307 -12.04 15.15 -2.28
CA ILE A 307 -11.85 13.88 -1.57
C ILE A 307 -13.12 13.52 -0.80
N GLU A 308 -13.78 14.48 -0.14
CA GLU A 308 -15.08 14.26 0.50
C GLU A 308 -16.16 13.81 -0.48
N ALA A 309 -16.20 14.36 -1.70
CA ALA A 309 -17.14 13.92 -2.73
C ALA A 309 -16.84 12.49 -3.23
N MET A 310 -15.56 12.06 -3.23
CA MET A 310 -15.17 10.70 -3.62
C MET A 310 -15.34 9.67 -2.50
N ALA A 311 -14.79 9.94 -1.32
CA ALA A 311 -14.82 9.12 -0.11
C ALA A 311 -15.50 9.92 1.01
N PRO A 312 -16.86 9.90 1.06
CA PRO A 312 -17.62 10.68 2.03
C PRO A 312 -17.37 10.20 3.45
N THR A 313 -17.26 11.15 4.38
CA THR A 313 -17.19 10.85 5.82
C THR A 313 -18.60 10.62 6.37
N SER A 314 -18.89 9.42 6.89
CA SER A 314 -20.25 9.01 7.29
C SER A 314 -20.39 8.75 8.79
N GLU A 315 -21.65 8.73 9.25
CA GLU A 315 -22.05 8.22 10.58
C GLU A 315 -21.22 8.80 11.74
N HIS A 316 -20.66 7.95 12.61
CA HIS A 316 -19.91 8.34 13.78
C HIS A 316 -18.76 9.29 13.45
N ASP A 317 -18.00 9.03 12.37
CA ASP A 317 -16.92 9.92 11.94
C ASP A 317 -17.42 11.30 11.56
N PHE A 318 -18.58 11.38 10.91
CA PHE A 318 -19.16 12.66 10.57
C PHE A 318 -19.51 13.48 11.81
N ASP A 319 -20.01 12.83 12.86
CA ASP A 319 -20.36 13.50 14.12
C ASP A 319 -19.12 13.98 14.90
N LEU A 320 -17.97 13.31 14.75
CA LEU A 320 -16.69 13.73 15.33
C LEU A 320 -16.09 14.96 14.64
N LEU A 321 -16.49 15.29 13.41
CA LEU A 321 -15.97 16.44 12.69
C LEU A 321 -16.40 17.77 13.33
N PRO A 322 -15.57 18.82 13.25
CA PRO A 322 -15.98 20.18 13.62
C PRO A 322 -17.27 20.61 12.90
N HIS A 323 -18.16 21.33 13.59
CA HIS A 323 -19.46 21.77 13.03
C HIS A 323 -19.37 22.53 11.69
N GLU A 324 -18.28 23.27 11.47
CA GLU A 324 -18.05 23.94 10.19
C GLU A 324 -17.86 22.95 9.04
N LYS A 325 -17.06 21.90 9.24
CA LYS A 325 -16.87 20.84 8.26
C LYS A 325 -18.16 20.08 8.04
N GLN A 326 -18.86 19.69 9.11
CA GLN A 326 -20.18 19.03 9.00
C GLN A 326 -21.16 19.82 8.11
N ARG A 327 -21.22 21.15 8.28
CA ARG A 327 -22.10 22.00 7.46
C ARG A 327 -21.75 21.91 5.98
N VAL A 328 -20.46 22.02 5.62
CA VAL A 328 -20.02 21.98 4.22
C VAL A 328 -20.17 20.58 3.64
N TYR A 329 -19.79 19.55 4.39
CA TYR A 329 -19.84 18.16 3.95
C TYR A 329 -21.28 17.70 3.70
N ARG A 330 -22.27 18.15 4.49
CA ARG A 330 -23.70 17.89 4.16
C ARG A 330 -24.10 18.40 2.78
N TYR A 331 -23.59 19.56 2.35
CA TYR A 331 -23.88 20.06 1.01
C TYR A 331 -23.18 19.23 -0.08
N ILE A 332 -21.93 18.85 0.16
CA ILE A 332 -21.15 18.01 -0.77
C ILE A 332 -21.82 16.65 -0.91
N GLN A 333 -22.05 15.95 0.20
CA GLN A 333 -22.71 14.64 0.21
C GLN A 333 -24.12 14.73 -0.41
N GLY A 334 -24.92 15.73 -0.03
CA GLY A 334 -26.25 15.93 -0.60
C GLY A 334 -26.25 16.14 -2.12
N ALA A 335 -25.18 16.71 -2.68
CA ALA A 335 -25.04 16.94 -4.12
C ALA A 335 -24.40 15.76 -4.88
N HIS A 336 -23.54 14.97 -4.23
CA HIS A 336 -22.63 14.03 -4.90
C HIS A 336 -22.76 12.57 -4.48
N ILE A 337 -23.50 12.24 -3.42
CA ILE A 337 -23.51 10.88 -2.83
C ILE A 337 -23.86 9.78 -3.85
N HIS A 338 -24.76 10.06 -4.81
CA HIS A 338 -25.14 9.10 -5.84
C HIS A 338 -24.04 8.82 -6.88
N SER A 339 -23.02 9.67 -6.92
CA SER A 339 -21.84 9.57 -7.78
C SER A 339 -20.55 9.30 -7.02
N SER A 340 -20.57 9.34 -5.69
CA SER A 340 -19.44 8.91 -4.87
C SER A 340 -19.16 7.43 -5.16
N PRO A 341 -17.93 7.06 -5.55
CA PRO A 341 -17.56 5.66 -5.76
C PRO A 341 -17.95 4.75 -4.59
N ASP A 342 -18.66 3.66 -4.89
CA ASP A 342 -19.08 2.65 -3.92
C ASP A 342 -18.60 1.25 -4.33
N GLY A 343 -18.49 0.34 -3.37
CA GLY A 343 -17.85 -0.96 -3.54
C GLY A 343 -16.34 -0.89 -3.30
N PRO A 344 -15.60 -1.97 -3.61
CA PRO A 344 -14.21 -2.07 -3.23
C PRO A 344 -13.27 -1.30 -4.16
N TRP A 345 -12.64 -0.21 -3.70
CA TRP A 345 -11.72 0.57 -4.54
C TRP A 345 -10.57 1.25 -3.77
N PHE A 346 -9.46 1.46 -4.45
CA PHE A 346 -8.35 2.28 -3.99
C PHE A 346 -7.76 3.07 -5.16
N PHE A 347 -7.58 4.38 -4.99
CA PHE A 347 -7.02 5.25 -6.04
C PHE A 347 -5.59 5.67 -5.72
N ILE A 348 -4.75 5.67 -6.76
CA ILE A 348 -3.48 6.40 -6.77
C ILE A 348 -3.52 7.38 -7.95
N ILE A 349 -3.29 8.66 -7.66
CA ILE A 349 -3.45 9.75 -8.63
C ILE A 349 -2.14 10.53 -8.71
N ALA A 350 -1.57 10.61 -9.91
CA ALA A 350 -0.49 11.53 -10.23
C ALA A 350 -1.11 12.80 -10.83
N ARG A 351 -0.82 13.97 -10.26
CA ARG A 351 -1.44 15.23 -10.67
C ARG A 351 -0.40 16.33 -10.84
N ASN A 352 -0.54 17.11 -11.91
CA ASN A 352 0.13 18.38 -12.09
C ASN A 352 -0.85 19.53 -11.80
N ASN A 353 -0.45 20.53 -11.02
CA ASN A 353 -1.16 21.78 -10.95
C ASN A 353 -0.34 22.88 -11.64
N PRO A 354 -0.61 23.18 -12.92
CA PRO A 354 0.17 24.15 -13.69
C PRO A 354 -0.10 25.62 -13.29
N TYR A 355 -1.14 25.87 -12.49
CA TYR A 355 -1.49 27.21 -12.02
C TYR A 355 -0.80 27.55 -10.70
N GLU A 356 -0.64 26.58 -9.82
CA GLU A 356 0.02 26.73 -8.51
C GLU A 356 1.47 26.20 -8.50
N GLY A 357 1.90 25.49 -9.55
CA GLY A 357 3.29 25.11 -9.76
C GLY A 357 3.78 23.96 -8.89
N TYR A 358 2.96 22.93 -8.69
CA TYR A 358 3.34 21.73 -7.93
C TYR A 358 2.88 20.43 -8.59
N PHE A 359 3.51 19.33 -8.18
CA PHE A 359 3.13 17.97 -8.53
C PHE A 359 2.62 17.23 -7.30
N GLN A 360 1.71 16.28 -7.49
CA GLN A 360 1.12 15.51 -6.41
C GLN A 360 1.05 14.02 -6.73
N LEU A 361 1.24 13.21 -5.69
CA LEU A 361 0.77 11.84 -5.61
C LEU A 361 -0.30 11.77 -4.52
N VAL A 362 -1.50 11.35 -4.87
CA VAL A 362 -2.66 11.28 -3.96
C VAL A 362 -3.11 9.84 -3.84
N GLY A 363 -3.25 9.34 -2.62
CA GLY A 363 -3.93 8.07 -2.35
C GLY A 363 -5.26 8.32 -1.65
N ILE A 364 -6.32 7.67 -2.12
CA ILE A 364 -7.67 7.75 -1.52
C ILE A 364 -8.18 6.33 -1.32
N THR A 365 -8.51 5.98 -0.07
CA THR A 365 -9.08 4.69 0.31
C THR A 365 -10.61 4.74 0.32
N ASP A 366 -11.25 3.66 -0.13
CA ASP A 366 -12.70 3.49 0.00
C ASP A 366 -13.17 3.51 1.46
N THR A 367 -14.41 3.92 1.68
CA THR A 367 -15.01 4.09 3.01
C THR A 367 -15.16 2.77 3.77
N SER A 368 -15.13 1.62 3.09
CA SER A 368 -15.26 0.29 3.68
C SER A 368 -13.94 -0.48 3.79
N MET A 369 -12.81 0.15 3.42
CA MET A 369 -11.47 -0.42 3.42
C MET A 369 -11.35 -1.78 2.71
N LEU A 370 -12.04 -1.96 1.59
CA LEU A 370 -12.16 -3.28 0.94
C LEU A 370 -10.96 -3.65 0.06
N ARG A 371 -10.01 -2.73 -0.13
CA ARG A 371 -8.80 -2.96 -0.92
C ARG A 371 -7.53 -2.69 -0.11
N PRO A 372 -6.49 -3.51 -0.30
CA PRO A 372 -5.24 -3.30 0.38
C PRO A 372 -4.51 -2.09 -0.19
N GLN A 373 -3.92 -1.33 0.72
CA GLN A 373 -3.08 -0.18 0.43
C GLN A 373 -2.04 -0.05 1.53
N VAL A 374 -0.87 0.46 1.18
CA VAL A 374 0.19 0.83 2.11
C VAL A 374 0.75 2.16 1.65
N PHE A 375 0.81 3.12 2.57
CA PHE A 375 1.49 4.40 2.40
C PHE A 375 2.87 4.33 3.06
N ALA A 376 3.84 5.04 2.49
CA ALA A 376 5.15 5.20 3.11
C ALA A 376 5.76 6.58 2.86
N LEU A 377 6.63 6.98 3.78
CA LEU A 377 7.37 8.24 3.73
C LEU A 377 8.83 8.02 4.14
N GLN A 378 9.75 8.65 3.42
CA GLN A 378 11.13 8.83 3.84
C GLN A 378 11.48 10.33 3.82
N GLU A 379 12.13 10.82 4.88
CA GLU A 379 12.56 12.21 5.01
C GLU A 379 14.05 12.32 5.37
N GLY A 380 14.76 13.19 4.64
CA GLY A 380 16.17 13.49 4.87
C GLY A 380 16.69 14.46 3.82
N ASP A 381 17.90 14.21 3.32
CA ASP A 381 18.50 14.98 2.22
C ASP A 381 17.66 14.93 0.94
N VAL A 382 16.98 13.79 0.73
CA VAL A 382 15.97 13.59 -0.30
C VAL A 382 14.72 13.06 0.37
N GLN A 383 13.56 13.48 -0.12
CA GLN A 383 12.26 13.02 0.36
C GLN A 383 11.56 12.20 -0.72
N ILE A 384 10.85 11.16 -0.31
CA ILE A 384 10.01 10.35 -1.21
C ILE A 384 8.76 9.87 -0.47
N GLY A 385 7.62 10.02 -1.13
CA GLY A 385 6.35 9.43 -0.75
C GLY A 385 6.02 8.26 -1.65
N LEU A 386 5.54 7.16 -1.09
CA LEU A 386 5.17 5.95 -1.83
C LEU A 386 3.77 5.49 -1.45
N ILE A 387 3.06 4.96 -2.43
CA ILE A 387 1.71 4.40 -2.29
C ILE A 387 1.67 3.11 -3.10
N CYS A 388 1.37 1.98 -2.48
CA CYS A 388 1.31 0.68 -3.16
C CYS A 388 0.16 -0.18 -2.62
N SER A 389 -0.23 -1.22 -3.35
CA SER A 389 -1.15 -2.25 -2.83
C SER A 389 -0.54 -3.05 -1.70
N GLU A 390 0.76 -3.34 -1.77
CA GLU A 390 1.46 -4.12 -0.75
C GLU A 390 2.85 -3.53 -0.44
N LYS A 391 3.29 -3.70 0.82
CA LYS A 391 4.57 -3.19 1.33
C LYS A 391 5.80 -3.62 0.51
N GLN A 392 5.88 -4.84 -0.02
CA GLN A 392 7.07 -5.29 -0.76
C GLN A 392 7.35 -4.45 -2.00
N ALA A 393 6.31 -3.91 -2.66
CA ALA A 393 6.49 -3.02 -3.81
C ALA A 393 7.18 -1.70 -3.38
N ILE A 394 6.83 -1.17 -2.21
CA ILE A 394 7.54 -0.01 -1.62
C ILE A 394 9.00 -0.36 -1.38
N ASP A 395 9.27 -1.50 -0.75
CA ASP A 395 10.63 -1.94 -0.44
C ASP A 395 11.45 -2.20 -1.73
N ALA A 396 10.83 -2.73 -2.78
CA ALA A 396 11.45 -2.92 -4.09
C ALA A 396 11.87 -1.60 -4.75
N THR A 397 10.99 -0.59 -4.65
CA THR A 397 11.28 0.77 -5.15
C THR A 397 12.47 1.36 -4.39
N LEU A 398 12.44 1.32 -3.07
CA LEU A 398 13.48 1.88 -2.21
C LEU A 398 14.82 1.17 -2.35
N ARG A 399 14.84 -0.17 -2.47
CA ARG A 399 16.07 -0.93 -2.75
C ARG A 399 16.66 -0.57 -4.12
N SER A 400 15.81 -0.43 -5.15
CA SER A 400 16.23 -0.01 -6.49
C SER A 400 16.87 1.39 -6.47
N LEU A 401 16.28 2.33 -5.71
CA LEU A 401 16.81 3.68 -5.54
C LEU A 401 18.12 3.71 -4.75
N ALA A 402 18.17 3.02 -3.60
CA ALA A 402 19.35 2.96 -2.74
C ALA A 402 20.57 2.33 -3.43
N ALA A 403 20.36 1.47 -4.43
CA ALA A 403 21.42 0.89 -5.24
C ALA A 403 22.10 1.92 -6.18
N GLU A 404 21.39 2.99 -6.58
CA GLU A 404 21.93 4.05 -7.45
C GLU A 404 22.30 5.33 -6.69
N ASP A 405 21.61 5.64 -5.59
CA ASP A 405 21.78 6.87 -4.81
C ASP A 405 21.68 6.60 -3.31
N GLY A 406 22.83 6.72 -2.62
CA GLY A 406 22.97 6.44 -1.19
C GLY A 406 22.23 7.39 -0.25
N ARG A 407 21.55 8.43 -0.76
CA ARG A 407 20.64 9.27 0.03
C ARG A 407 19.29 8.57 0.29
N PHE A 408 18.97 7.52 -0.47
CA PHE A 408 17.80 6.68 -0.22
C PHE A 408 18.14 5.52 0.69
N CYS A 409 17.25 5.25 1.64
CA CYS A 409 17.29 4.07 2.49
C CYS A 409 16.42 2.97 1.85
N PRO A 410 16.84 1.70 1.83
CA PRO A 410 16.03 0.60 1.29
C PRO A 410 14.80 0.23 2.15
N ILE A 411 14.59 0.95 3.26
CA ILE A 411 13.46 0.81 4.18
C ILE A 411 12.93 2.23 4.43
N ALA A 412 11.61 2.43 4.33
CA ALA A 412 10.99 3.73 4.60
C ALA A 412 11.06 4.07 6.09
N ASP A 413 10.99 5.36 6.42
CA ASP A 413 10.95 5.83 7.81
C ASP A 413 9.61 5.55 8.48
N LYS A 414 8.53 5.56 7.69
CA LYS A 414 7.18 5.33 8.16
C LYS A 414 6.40 4.52 7.13
N TYR A 415 5.62 3.56 7.61
CA TYR A 415 4.61 2.81 6.87
C TYR A 415 3.27 2.93 7.60
N TRP A 416 2.16 3.01 6.89
CA TRP A 416 0.83 2.97 7.50
C TRP A 416 -0.25 2.54 6.50
N ASN A 417 -1.40 2.11 7.03
CA ASN A 417 -2.64 1.92 6.31
C ASN A 417 -3.62 3.06 6.69
N ALA A 418 -4.59 3.35 5.82
CA ALA A 418 -5.58 4.41 5.99
C ALA A 418 -7.02 3.87 5.96
N ARG A 419 -7.91 4.44 6.78
CA ARG A 419 -9.35 4.16 6.75
C ARG A 419 -10.12 5.24 6.00
N GLY A 420 -10.75 4.89 4.88
CA GLY A 420 -11.54 5.82 4.08
C GLY A 420 -12.62 6.54 4.88
N GLY A 421 -12.77 7.84 4.67
CA GLY A 421 -13.83 8.63 5.32
C GLY A 421 -13.62 8.91 6.81
N SER A 422 -12.48 8.54 7.40
CA SER A 422 -12.22 8.75 8.83
C SER A 422 -12.22 10.22 9.25
N ALA A 423 -12.69 10.52 10.47
CA ALA A 423 -12.64 11.85 11.07
C ALA A 423 -11.23 12.31 11.44
N THR A 424 -10.24 11.41 11.53
CA THR A 424 -8.86 11.74 11.94
C THR A 424 -7.98 12.15 10.78
N ASP A 425 -8.09 11.47 9.63
CA ASP A 425 -7.25 11.74 8.46
C ASP A 425 -7.98 11.68 7.12
N GLY A 426 -9.26 11.31 7.12
CA GLY A 426 -10.08 11.17 5.91
C GLY A 426 -9.78 9.95 5.06
N GLY A 427 -8.82 9.11 5.45
CA GLY A 427 -8.36 7.97 4.67
C GLY A 427 -7.64 8.35 3.39
N ALA A 428 -7.11 9.57 3.31
CA ALA A 428 -6.45 10.08 2.13
C ALA A 428 -5.18 10.85 2.46
N PHE A 429 -4.12 10.60 1.70
CA PHE A 429 -2.81 11.22 1.90
C PHE A 429 -2.28 11.80 0.59
N VAL A 430 -1.72 13.00 0.69
CA VAL A 430 -1.30 13.84 -0.44
C VAL A 430 0.19 14.16 -0.28
N PHE A 431 1.01 13.62 -1.18
CA PHE A 431 2.42 13.95 -1.27
C PHE A 431 2.60 15.04 -2.33
N THR A 432 2.88 16.26 -1.90
CA THR A 432 3.04 17.43 -2.77
C THR A 432 4.51 17.77 -2.94
N VAL A 433 4.97 17.88 -4.18
CA VAL A 433 6.29 18.39 -4.56
C VAL A 433 6.15 19.79 -5.11
N SER A 434 6.70 20.77 -4.39
CA SER A 434 6.65 22.19 -4.71
C SER A 434 8.03 22.84 -4.63
N ASP A 435 8.13 24.10 -5.06
CA ASP A 435 9.37 24.85 -4.95
C ASP A 435 9.83 24.97 -3.48
N ALA A 436 11.11 24.72 -3.21
CA ALA A 436 11.66 24.82 -1.86
C ALA A 436 11.84 26.27 -1.39
N GLY A 437 11.61 27.26 -2.26
CA GLY A 437 11.73 28.69 -1.94
C GLY A 437 13.18 29.19 -1.86
N LYS A 438 14.15 28.38 -2.32
CA LYS A 438 15.59 28.70 -2.26
C LYS A 438 16.12 29.45 -3.50
N GLY A 439 15.33 29.52 -4.57
CA GLY A 439 15.72 30.20 -5.82
C GLY A 439 16.74 29.45 -6.67
N ASP A 440 17.10 28.22 -6.31
CA ASP A 440 18.05 27.33 -7.01
C ASP A 440 17.34 26.22 -7.82
N GLY A 441 16.01 26.23 -7.87
CA GLY A 441 15.19 25.21 -8.52
C GLY A 441 14.97 23.93 -7.69
N SER A 442 15.52 23.86 -6.48
CA SER A 442 15.28 22.73 -5.58
C SER A 442 13.80 22.62 -5.21
N LYS A 443 13.34 21.37 -5.06
CA LYS A 443 11.96 21.06 -4.66
C LYS A 443 11.94 20.50 -3.24
N ARG A 444 10.80 20.67 -2.57
CA ARG A 444 10.50 20.05 -1.28
C ARG A 444 9.27 19.16 -1.46
N LEU A 445 9.30 18.00 -0.83
CA LEU A 445 8.12 17.15 -0.69
C LEU A 445 7.48 17.36 0.69
N THR A 446 6.16 17.46 0.73
CA THR A 446 5.36 17.50 1.95
C THR A 446 4.24 16.46 1.87
N CYS A 447 3.99 15.71 2.94
CA CYS A 447 2.86 14.80 3.05
C CYS A 447 1.79 15.40 3.94
N THR A 448 0.54 15.45 3.50
CA THR A 448 -0.61 15.87 4.32
C THR A 448 -1.75 14.86 4.26
N ASN A 449 -2.58 14.79 5.30
CA ASN A 449 -3.86 14.07 5.24
C ASN A 449 -4.94 14.89 4.50
N LYS A 450 -6.18 14.38 4.43
CA LYS A 450 -7.33 15.05 3.80
C LYS A 450 -7.57 16.46 4.34
N PHE A 451 -7.31 16.68 5.62
CA PHE A 451 -7.57 17.93 6.33
C PHE A 451 -6.40 18.93 6.25
N GLY A 452 -5.32 18.58 5.56
CA GLY A 452 -4.14 19.43 5.39
C GLY A 452 -3.13 19.33 6.53
N GLU A 453 -3.31 18.39 7.46
CA GLU A 453 -2.37 18.18 8.57
C GLU A 453 -1.14 17.42 8.07
N GLU A 454 0.05 17.90 8.45
CA GLU A 454 1.31 17.37 7.92
C GLU A 454 1.69 16.04 8.60
N VAL A 455 1.94 15.01 7.80
CA VAL A 455 2.50 13.73 8.26
C VAL A 455 4.01 13.81 8.20
N LYS A 456 4.67 13.63 9.36
CA LYS A 456 6.13 13.69 9.51
C LYS A 456 6.69 12.44 10.15
N THR A 457 7.98 12.25 9.93
CA THR A 457 8.84 11.32 10.65
C THR A 457 9.50 12.04 11.83
N THR A 458 10.18 11.28 12.70
CA THR A 458 10.91 11.85 13.84
C THR A 458 11.95 12.88 13.41
N ALA A 459 11.86 14.08 13.98
CA ALA A 459 12.78 15.18 13.72
C ALA A 459 14.15 14.96 14.39
N GLY A 460 15.20 15.61 13.87
CA GLY A 460 16.54 15.57 14.47
C GLY A 460 17.32 14.28 14.23
N GLN A 461 16.71 13.28 13.59
CA GLN A 461 17.39 12.05 13.18
C GLN A 461 17.93 12.13 11.75
N GLN A 462 19.05 11.47 11.51
CA GLN A 462 19.74 11.45 10.22
C GLN A 462 19.84 10.04 9.65
N HIS A 463 19.73 9.92 8.33
CA HIS A 463 20.04 8.70 7.61
C HIS A 463 21.54 8.41 7.57
N MET A 464 21.89 7.16 7.28
CA MET A 464 23.27 6.78 7.02
C MET A 464 23.75 7.42 5.71
N GLY A 465 24.74 8.31 5.78
CA GLY A 465 25.40 8.86 4.59
C GLY A 465 26.37 7.86 3.94
N ALA A 466 27.04 8.28 2.86
CA ALA A 466 28.10 7.48 2.24
C ALA A 466 29.22 7.19 3.26
N ILE A 467 29.46 5.91 3.56
CA ILE A 467 30.45 5.48 4.55
C ILE A 467 31.85 5.80 4.02
N SER A 468 32.40 6.96 4.39
CA SER A 468 33.83 7.21 4.24
C SER A 468 34.60 6.30 5.21
N THR A 469 35.71 5.73 4.75
CA THR A 469 36.63 4.82 5.46
C THR A 469 36.51 4.84 6.99
N ILE A 470 36.12 3.68 7.52
CA ILE A 470 35.71 3.39 8.90
C ILE A 470 36.71 3.93 9.95
N SER A 471 36.45 5.14 10.46
CA SER A 471 37.15 5.74 11.62
C SER A 471 36.27 5.77 12.88
N GLY A 472 35.37 4.80 13.06
CA GLY A 472 34.60 4.65 14.31
C GLY A 472 35.48 4.22 15.49
N ARG A 473 35.00 4.38 16.72
CA ARG A 473 35.73 3.98 17.93
C ARG A 473 35.93 2.45 17.93
N GLN A 474 37.12 1.99 18.29
CA GLN A 474 37.38 0.56 18.53
C GLN A 474 36.97 0.25 19.98
N ASP A 475 36.03 -0.68 20.15
CA ASP A 475 35.66 -1.20 21.46
C ASP A 475 36.02 -2.70 21.51
N ASP A 476 37.03 -3.04 22.31
CA ASP A 476 37.59 -4.38 22.41
C ASP A 476 36.81 -5.27 23.41
N ARG A 477 35.68 -4.80 23.95
CA ARG A 477 34.87 -5.54 24.95
C ARG A 477 34.00 -6.66 24.37
N LEU A 478 33.67 -6.62 23.08
CA LEU A 478 32.71 -7.57 22.48
C LEU A 478 33.13 -9.06 22.61
N PRO A 479 34.40 -9.46 22.42
CA PRO A 479 34.81 -10.85 22.59
C PRO A 479 34.54 -11.41 24.00
N ASP A 480 34.66 -10.58 25.03
CA ASP A 480 34.37 -10.96 26.41
C ASP A 480 32.86 -10.97 26.68
N LEU A 481 32.11 -10.00 26.14
CA LEU A 481 30.63 -9.94 26.23
C LEU A 481 29.93 -11.10 25.52
N MET A 482 30.51 -11.62 24.43
CA MET A 482 30.00 -12.84 23.78
C MET A 482 30.07 -14.08 24.66
N ARG A 483 30.82 -14.03 25.77
CA ARG A 483 30.90 -15.09 26.81
C ARG A 483 30.10 -14.74 28.07
N SER A 484 29.50 -13.55 28.14
CA SER A 484 28.75 -13.10 29.32
C SER A 484 27.28 -13.51 29.26
N THR A 485 26.39 -12.96 30.08
CA THR A 485 24.96 -13.26 30.04
C THR A 485 24.27 -12.62 28.81
N THR A 486 23.14 -13.17 28.38
CA THR A 486 22.35 -12.60 27.26
C THR A 486 21.92 -11.16 27.56
N ASP A 487 21.57 -10.88 28.80
CA ASP A 487 21.11 -9.55 29.24
C ASP A 487 22.22 -8.51 29.12
N GLU A 488 23.42 -8.80 29.63
CA GLU A 488 24.57 -7.88 29.51
C GLU A 488 24.96 -7.58 28.06
N LEU A 489 24.92 -8.59 27.18
CA LEU A 489 25.18 -8.41 25.76
C LEU A 489 24.08 -7.56 25.08
N THR A 490 22.83 -7.76 25.49
CA THR A 490 21.68 -7.01 24.97
C THR A 490 21.77 -5.55 25.39
N GLU A 491 21.98 -5.28 26.68
CA GLU A 491 22.17 -3.92 27.22
C GLU A 491 23.31 -3.20 26.50
N TYR A 492 24.48 -3.82 26.37
CA TYR A 492 25.61 -3.26 25.64
C TYR A 492 25.24 -2.92 24.19
N THR A 493 24.48 -3.77 23.52
CA THR A 493 24.08 -3.56 22.12
C THR A 493 23.09 -2.41 22.01
N LEU A 494 22.10 -2.33 22.91
CA LEU A 494 21.12 -1.25 22.95
C LEU A 494 21.78 0.11 23.22
N GLU A 495 22.70 0.18 24.19
CA GLU A 495 23.50 1.38 24.46
C GLU A 495 24.26 1.84 23.21
N ASN A 496 24.91 0.91 22.51
CA ASN A 496 25.62 1.26 21.27
C ASN A 496 24.66 1.70 20.17
N VAL A 497 23.54 1.01 19.96
CA VAL A 497 22.53 1.41 18.96
C VAL A 497 22.00 2.81 19.25
N GLN A 498 21.83 3.20 20.50
CA GLN A 498 21.39 4.53 20.87
C GLN A 498 22.48 5.59 20.70
N GLU A 499 23.64 5.39 21.33
CA GLU A 499 24.65 6.43 21.55
C GLU A 499 25.70 6.54 20.42
N CYS A 500 25.91 5.49 19.62
CA CYS A 500 26.99 5.48 18.64
C CYS A 500 26.60 6.07 17.26
N ASP A 501 27.61 6.39 16.44
CA ASP A 501 27.43 6.78 15.05
C ASP A 501 27.27 5.56 14.11
N TYR A 502 26.82 5.77 12.87
CA TYR A 502 26.65 4.67 11.91
C TYR A 502 27.94 3.86 11.66
N PRO A 503 29.14 4.46 11.48
CA PRO A 503 30.38 3.69 11.35
C PRO A 503 30.65 2.75 12.52
N THR A 504 30.35 3.17 13.76
CA THR A 504 30.51 2.32 14.95
C THR A 504 29.46 1.21 14.99
N LEU A 505 28.21 1.50 14.64
CA LEU A 505 27.14 0.49 14.53
C LEU A 505 27.47 -0.59 13.47
N VAL A 506 27.94 -0.18 12.29
CA VAL A 506 28.36 -1.10 11.22
C VAL A 506 29.54 -1.95 11.69
N ARG A 507 30.51 -1.37 12.41
CA ARG A 507 31.63 -2.12 12.99
C ARG A 507 31.16 -3.13 14.03
N LEU A 508 30.22 -2.76 14.90
CA LEU A 508 29.61 -3.67 15.87
C LEU A 508 28.96 -4.86 15.16
N CYS A 509 28.17 -4.61 14.11
CA CYS A 509 27.55 -5.68 13.31
C CYS A 509 28.59 -6.58 12.65
N ASN A 510 29.65 -6.03 12.05
CA ASN A 510 30.74 -6.83 11.47
C ASN A 510 31.45 -7.71 12.53
N ASN A 511 31.63 -7.20 13.74
CA ASN A 511 32.22 -7.97 14.83
C ASN A 511 31.29 -9.09 15.31
N LEU A 512 29.97 -8.83 15.36
CA LEU A 512 28.95 -9.83 15.66
C LEU A 512 28.90 -10.93 14.57
N GLU A 513 28.97 -10.56 13.30
CA GLU A 513 29.10 -11.51 12.17
C GLU A 513 30.34 -12.39 12.32
N THR A 514 31.46 -11.79 12.70
CA THR A 514 32.71 -12.50 12.95
C THR A 514 32.55 -13.47 14.14
N ALA A 515 31.84 -13.08 15.19
CA ALA A 515 31.55 -13.96 16.32
C ALA A 515 30.64 -15.13 15.93
N ALA A 516 29.61 -14.87 15.11
CA ALA A 516 28.66 -15.86 14.62
C ALA A 516 29.28 -16.94 13.71
N SER A 517 30.49 -16.72 13.18
CA SER A 517 31.20 -17.70 12.35
C SER A 517 32.06 -18.69 13.16
N ARG A 518 32.17 -18.52 14.48
CA ARG A 518 33.03 -19.37 15.34
C ARG A 518 32.46 -20.77 15.55
N ASP A 519 31.19 -20.84 15.94
CA ASP A 519 30.45 -22.06 16.24
C ASP A 519 28.93 -21.78 16.24
N ASP A 520 28.13 -22.83 16.31
CA ASP A 520 26.66 -22.73 16.23
C ASP A 520 26.03 -22.04 17.46
N GLU A 521 26.67 -22.09 18.63
CA GLU A 521 26.18 -21.45 19.86
C GLU A 521 26.33 -19.93 19.75
N ALA A 522 27.51 -19.46 19.31
CA ALA A 522 27.74 -18.06 19.00
C ALA A 522 26.81 -17.58 17.88
N LYS A 523 26.60 -18.40 16.84
CA LYS A 523 25.67 -18.09 15.75
C LYS A 523 24.24 -17.90 16.25
N GLU A 524 23.72 -18.82 17.05
CA GLU A 524 22.38 -18.74 17.64
C GLU A 524 22.23 -17.49 18.49
N ARG A 525 23.22 -17.21 19.35
CA ARG A 525 23.20 -16.06 20.25
C ARG A 525 23.21 -14.74 19.48
N THR A 526 24.02 -14.64 18.42
CA THR A 526 24.05 -13.45 17.57
C THR A 526 22.76 -13.27 16.78
N ILE A 527 22.19 -14.35 16.22
CA ILE A 527 20.88 -14.30 15.55
C ILE A 527 19.82 -13.77 16.51
N LYS A 528 19.69 -14.35 17.72
CA LYS A 528 18.73 -13.91 18.73
C LYS A 528 18.88 -12.44 19.10
N LEU A 529 20.11 -11.96 19.29
CA LEU A 529 20.41 -10.56 19.61
C LEU A 529 19.99 -9.61 18.48
N LEU A 530 20.42 -9.88 17.25
CA LEU A 530 20.12 -9.02 16.11
C LEU A 530 18.63 -9.04 15.76
N THR A 531 17.97 -10.21 15.89
CA THR A 531 16.53 -10.35 15.75
C THR A 531 15.78 -9.56 16.82
N PHE A 532 16.23 -9.59 18.08
CA PHE A 532 15.68 -8.76 19.15
C PHE A 532 15.75 -7.25 18.80
N VAL A 533 16.91 -6.78 18.31
CA VAL A 533 17.09 -5.38 17.88
C VAL A 533 16.23 -5.04 16.66
N ASN A 534 16.01 -5.98 15.74
CA ASN A 534 15.11 -5.82 14.59
C ASN A 534 13.64 -5.68 15.03
N ASP A 535 13.22 -6.51 15.97
CA ASP A 535 11.82 -6.69 16.34
C ASP A 535 11.33 -5.68 17.39
N ARG A 536 12.21 -5.24 18.30
CA ARG A 536 11.81 -4.34 19.38
C ARG A 536 11.85 -2.88 18.96
N PRO A 537 10.80 -2.09 19.26
CA PRO A 537 10.89 -0.64 19.31
C PRO A 537 11.96 -0.26 20.33
N ILE A 538 13.00 0.44 19.90
CA ILE A 538 14.15 0.82 20.73
C ILE A 538 14.61 2.23 20.35
N ALA A 539 15.16 2.94 21.32
CA ALA A 539 15.82 4.22 21.12
C ALA A 539 16.99 4.07 20.14
N THR A 540 17.08 5.02 19.21
CA THR A 540 18.12 5.05 18.14
C THR A 540 18.98 6.32 18.18
N GLY A 541 18.72 7.19 19.16
CA GLY A 541 19.38 8.49 19.30
C GLY A 541 19.22 9.34 18.04
N SER A 542 20.34 9.85 17.52
CA SER A 542 20.37 10.69 16.31
C SER A 542 20.19 9.94 14.99
N LYS A 543 20.04 8.61 15.01
CA LYS A 543 19.96 7.78 13.81
C LYS A 543 18.51 7.49 13.46
N LYS A 544 18.15 7.52 12.17
CA LYS A 544 16.85 7.04 11.70
C LYS A 544 16.72 5.53 11.93
N ARG A 545 15.60 5.09 12.52
CA ARG A 545 15.32 3.66 12.76
C ARG A 545 15.37 2.84 11.46
N SER A 546 14.89 3.38 10.35
CA SER A 546 14.95 2.74 9.02
C SER A 546 16.37 2.33 8.62
N SER A 547 17.36 3.20 8.85
CA SER A 547 18.76 2.93 8.53
C SER A 547 19.42 1.97 9.53
N VAL A 548 19.05 2.04 10.82
CA VAL A 548 19.46 1.04 11.82
C VAL A 548 18.93 -0.34 11.42
N LEU A 549 17.65 -0.46 11.09
CA LEU A 549 17.04 -1.71 10.62
C LEU A 549 17.70 -2.22 9.34
N HIS A 550 18.07 -1.34 8.41
CA HIS A 550 18.81 -1.75 7.22
C HIS A 550 20.14 -2.41 7.58
N VAL A 551 20.95 -1.78 8.45
CA VAL A 551 22.25 -2.33 8.88
C VAL A 551 22.08 -3.68 9.59
N ILE A 552 21.12 -3.78 10.50
CA ILE A 552 20.84 -5.01 11.27
C ILE A 552 20.36 -6.15 10.35
N ARG A 553 19.43 -5.86 9.44
CA ARG A 553 18.90 -6.87 8.50
C ARG A 553 19.94 -7.35 7.50
N GLU A 554 20.81 -6.47 7.03
CA GLU A 554 21.94 -6.86 6.18
C GLU A 554 22.93 -7.78 6.94
N SER A 555 23.16 -7.49 8.22
CA SER A 555 23.99 -8.34 9.08
C SER A 555 23.38 -9.72 9.30
N LEU A 556 22.08 -9.79 9.63
CA LEU A 556 21.32 -11.05 9.72
C LEU A 556 21.40 -11.84 8.41
N ALA A 557 21.16 -11.19 7.26
CA ALA A 557 21.21 -11.85 5.96
C ALA A 557 22.59 -12.47 5.67
N ARG A 558 23.69 -11.78 6.02
CA ARG A 558 25.06 -12.32 5.90
C ARG A 558 25.30 -13.51 6.83
N ILE A 559 24.78 -13.48 8.05
CA ILE A 559 24.88 -14.59 9.01
C ILE A 559 24.09 -15.81 8.52
N PHE A 560 22.89 -15.60 7.98
CA PHE A 560 22.09 -16.68 7.40
C PHE A 560 22.80 -17.30 6.19
N ALA A 561 23.28 -16.47 5.26
CA ALA A 561 24.00 -16.90 4.06
C ALA A 561 25.34 -17.60 4.36
N SER A 562 25.97 -17.35 5.51
CA SER A 562 27.21 -18.04 5.91
C SER A 562 26.99 -19.46 6.42
N SER A 563 25.74 -19.95 6.47
CA SER A 563 25.46 -21.34 6.87
C SER A 563 25.96 -22.32 5.80
N PRO A 564 26.50 -23.49 6.18
CA PRO A 564 26.99 -24.47 5.20
C PRO A 564 25.87 -24.93 4.25
N PRO A 565 26.10 -25.00 2.93
CA PRO A 565 25.13 -25.53 1.97
C PRO A 565 24.67 -26.95 2.33
N LEU A 566 23.42 -27.29 2.00
CA LEU A 566 22.85 -28.61 2.29
C LEU A 566 23.64 -29.79 1.70
N SER A 567 24.33 -29.56 0.58
CA SER A 567 25.19 -30.52 -0.11
C SER A 567 26.54 -30.77 0.56
N GLU A 568 26.98 -29.88 1.45
CA GLU A 568 28.28 -29.97 2.12
C GLU A 568 28.22 -30.92 3.34
N ASN A 569 29.36 -31.53 3.67
CA ASN A 569 29.52 -32.27 4.92
C ASN A 569 30.11 -31.33 5.99
N SER A 570 29.27 -30.87 6.90
CA SER A 570 29.66 -29.95 7.98
C SER A 570 29.15 -30.43 9.35
N GLY A 571 29.87 -30.08 10.42
CA GLY A 571 29.44 -30.35 11.80
C GLY A 571 28.36 -29.39 12.32
N SER A 572 28.01 -28.34 11.56
CA SER A 572 26.99 -27.37 11.97
C SER A 572 25.59 -27.98 11.94
N ARG A 573 24.69 -27.50 12.81
CA ARG A 573 23.26 -27.82 12.80
C ARG A 573 22.45 -27.05 11.77
N TYR A 574 23.00 -25.96 11.24
CA TYR A 574 22.38 -25.12 10.22
C TYR A 574 22.72 -25.62 8.82
N ARG A 575 21.74 -25.60 7.91
CA ARG A 575 21.96 -25.85 6.48
C ARG A 575 21.34 -24.80 5.60
N TYR A 576 22.12 -24.29 4.65
CA TYR A 576 21.68 -23.31 3.68
C TYR A 576 21.08 -23.94 2.43
N ILE A 577 20.01 -23.33 1.92
CA ILE A 577 19.42 -23.64 0.63
C ILE A 577 18.79 -22.40 -0.01
N ASP A 578 18.79 -22.34 -1.33
CA ASP A 578 18.21 -21.28 -2.14
C ASP A 578 17.55 -21.86 -3.40
N VAL A 579 17.00 -20.99 -4.25
CA VAL A 579 16.33 -21.43 -5.49
C VAL A 579 17.27 -22.21 -6.41
N ASN A 580 18.57 -21.93 -6.42
CA ASN A 580 19.54 -22.58 -7.32
C ASN A 580 20.00 -23.95 -6.80
N THR A 581 19.90 -24.18 -5.49
CA THR A 581 20.34 -25.39 -4.80
C THR A 581 19.18 -26.25 -4.31
N ARG A 582 17.92 -25.87 -4.62
CA ARG A 582 16.69 -26.54 -4.18
C ARG A 582 16.65 -28.04 -4.51
N ASP A 583 17.24 -28.45 -5.63
CA ASP A 583 17.28 -29.86 -6.07
C ASP A 583 18.19 -30.75 -5.19
N THR A 584 18.96 -30.15 -4.27
CA THR A 584 19.80 -30.87 -3.31
C THR A 584 19.06 -31.29 -2.04
N LEU A 585 17.75 -31.00 -1.95
CA LEU A 585 16.93 -31.33 -0.78
C LEU A 585 17.05 -32.81 -0.39
N ARG A 586 17.23 -33.04 0.90
CA ARG A 586 17.39 -34.37 1.51
C ARG A 586 16.94 -34.34 2.97
N PRO A 587 16.72 -35.52 3.59
CA PRO A 587 16.49 -35.60 5.04
C PRO A 587 17.63 -34.98 5.86
N PRO A 588 17.34 -34.41 7.05
CA PRO A 588 18.36 -33.94 7.97
C PRO A 588 19.23 -35.10 8.48
N ARG A 589 20.54 -34.87 8.62
CA ARG A 589 21.48 -35.80 9.28
C ARG A 589 21.42 -35.63 10.80
N GLU A 590 22.04 -36.54 11.55
CA GLU A 590 21.95 -36.62 13.02
C GLU A 590 22.21 -35.31 13.78
N HIS A 591 23.06 -34.42 13.27
CA HIS A 591 23.39 -33.13 13.89
C HIS A 591 22.70 -31.92 13.25
N GLU A 592 21.93 -32.13 12.18
CA GLU A 592 21.27 -31.07 11.42
C GLU A 592 19.83 -30.88 11.92
N SER A 593 19.47 -29.64 12.25
CA SER A 593 18.14 -29.34 12.81
C SER A 593 17.48 -28.11 12.20
N VAL A 594 18.25 -27.16 11.65
CA VAL A 594 17.73 -25.89 11.11
C VAL A 594 18.02 -25.77 9.62
N LEU A 595 16.97 -25.61 8.82
CA LEU A 595 17.08 -25.28 7.40
C LEU A 595 16.94 -23.77 7.20
N VAL A 596 17.99 -23.13 6.73
CA VAL A 596 18.06 -21.71 6.41
C VAL A 596 17.77 -21.54 4.92
N LEU A 597 16.58 -21.04 4.61
CA LEU A 597 16.07 -20.84 3.27
C LEU A 597 16.19 -19.36 2.87
N ASN A 598 16.99 -19.08 1.84
CA ASN A 598 16.92 -17.80 1.16
C ASN A 598 15.76 -17.83 0.16
N THR A 599 14.70 -17.05 0.42
CA THR A 599 13.49 -17.06 -0.40
C THR A 599 13.61 -16.17 -1.64
N ARG A 600 14.64 -15.32 -1.72
CA ARG A 600 14.89 -14.50 -2.90
C ARG A 600 15.06 -15.38 -4.15
N GLY A 601 14.32 -15.04 -5.19
CA GLY A 601 14.35 -15.75 -6.47
C GLY A 601 13.34 -16.90 -6.59
N PHE A 602 12.73 -17.35 -5.48
CA PHE A 602 11.55 -18.21 -5.57
C PHE A 602 10.37 -17.41 -6.15
N PRO A 603 9.57 -18.02 -7.06
CA PRO A 603 8.36 -17.38 -7.57
C PRO A 603 7.36 -17.17 -6.43
N PRO A 604 6.52 -16.13 -6.50
CA PRO A 604 5.60 -15.80 -5.40
C PRO A 604 4.49 -16.84 -5.19
N GLU A 605 4.16 -17.63 -6.21
CA GLU A 605 3.14 -18.68 -6.22
C GLU A 605 3.49 -19.75 -7.27
N GLY A 606 2.75 -20.87 -7.26
CA GLY A 606 2.97 -22.01 -8.17
C GLY A 606 3.75 -23.17 -7.54
N ASP A 607 3.98 -24.23 -8.32
CA ASP A 607 4.57 -25.48 -7.82
C ASP A 607 6.04 -25.34 -7.38
N ASP A 608 6.75 -24.37 -7.97
CA ASP A 608 8.17 -24.07 -7.69
C ASP A 608 8.37 -23.00 -6.60
N CYS A 609 7.31 -22.59 -5.88
CA CYS A 609 7.44 -21.56 -4.84
C CYS A 609 8.07 -22.08 -3.53
N ASP A 610 8.51 -21.15 -2.67
CA ASP A 610 9.13 -21.44 -1.38
C ASP A 610 8.19 -22.21 -0.44
N ALA A 611 6.89 -21.89 -0.43
CA ALA A 611 5.92 -22.60 0.42
C ALA A 611 5.80 -24.09 0.07
N ARG A 612 5.83 -24.43 -1.22
CA ARG A 612 5.85 -25.82 -1.70
C ARG A 612 7.17 -26.49 -1.36
N PHE A 613 8.28 -25.77 -1.47
CA PHE A 613 9.59 -26.26 -1.06
C PHE A 613 9.64 -26.58 0.45
N ILE A 614 9.11 -25.71 1.31
CA ILE A 614 9.02 -25.94 2.76
C ILE A 614 8.20 -27.20 3.06
N CYS A 615 7.08 -27.43 2.35
CA CYS A 615 6.31 -28.67 2.47
C CYS A 615 7.16 -29.91 2.13
N ALA A 616 7.87 -29.88 1.01
CA ALA A 616 8.75 -30.98 0.62
C ALA A 616 9.89 -31.21 1.64
N ALA A 617 10.44 -30.14 2.20
CA ALA A 617 11.47 -30.22 3.23
C ALA A 617 10.92 -30.83 4.54
N TYR A 618 9.69 -30.49 4.91
CA TYR A 618 9.00 -31.11 6.04
C TYR A 618 8.75 -32.61 5.83
N GLU A 619 8.29 -33.01 4.64
CA GLU A 619 8.05 -34.42 4.29
C GLU A 619 9.30 -35.29 4.44
N VAL A 620 10.48 -34.74 4.18
CA VAL A 620 11.77 -35.45 4.36
C VAL A 620 12.34 -35.32 5.78
N GLY A 621 11.67 -34.60 6.69
CA GLY A 621 11.95 -34.60 8.12
C GLY A 621 12.46 -33.28 8.73
N TRP A 622 12.57 -32.19 7.97
CA TRP A 622 12.93 -30.88 8.53
C TRP A 622 11.79 -30.27 9.33
N LYS A 623 12.10 -29.62 10.46
CA LYS A 623 11.08 -29.03 11.34
C LYS A 623 11.36 -27.59 11.76
N HIS A 624 12.59 -27.10 11.67
CA HIS A 624 12.93 -25.72 12.02
C HIS A 624 13.44 -24.98 10.78
N PHE A 625 12.74 -23.91 10.42
CA PHE A 625 13.01 -23.14 9.22
C PHE A 625 13.33 -21.69 9.58
N ILE A 626 14.43 -21.18 9.05
CA ILE A 626 14.71 -19.74 9.01
C ILE A 626 14.57 -19.33 7.55
N CYS A 627 13.48 -18.65 7.23
CA CYS A 627 13.18 -18.19 5.88
C CYS A 627 13.42 -16.68 5.81
N TYR A 628 14.40 -16.25 5.03
CA TYR A 628 14.81 -14.85 4.97
C TYR A 628 14.84 -14.31 3.54
N ASP A 629 14.83 -12.98 3.45
CA ASP A 629 14.85 -12.23 2.19
C ASP A 629 13.56 -12.32 1.38
N TYR A 630 12.43 -12.40 2.09
CA TYR A 630 11.10 -12.34 1.48
C TYR A 630 10.87 -11.02 0.75
N THR A 631 10.35 -11.14 -0.48
CA THR A 631 10.02 -10.02 -1.37
C THR A 631 8.62 -10.17 -1.98
N GLY A 632 7.67 -10.70 -1.21
CA GLY A 632 6.27 -10.89 -1.62
C GLY A 632 5.87 -12.34 -1.92
N GLN A 633 6.72 -13.34 -1.60
CA GLN A 633 6.32 -14.74 -1.75
C GLN A 633 5.13 -15.07 -0.84
N ARG A 634 4.12 -15.74 -1.40
CA ARG A 634 2.82 -15.99 -0.76
C ARG A 634 2.78 -17.37 -0.10
N PHE A 635 1.76 -17.59 0.73
CA PHE A 635 1.42 -18.91 1.26
C PHE A 635 2.48 -19.56 2.17
N CYS A 636 3.42 -18.80 2.74
CA CYS A 636 4.40 -19.35 3.68
C CYS A 636 3.69 -20.12 4.81
N GLY A 637 4.08 -21.38 5.02
CA GLY A 637 3.49 -22.29 6.00
C GLY A 637 2.22 -23.02 5.54
N CYS A 638 1.60 -22.64 4.42
CA CYS A 638 0.44 -23.33 3.87
C CYS A 638 0.79 -24.74 3.40
N GLY A 639 -0.13 -25.69 3.59
CA GLY A 639 0.07 -27.10 3.24
C GLY A 639 0.65 -27.95 4.38
N LEU A 640 1.24 -27.34 5.41
CA LEU A 640 1.72 -28.00 6.62
C LEU A 640 0.59 -28.23 7.65
N SER A 641 -0.51 -28.87 7.24
CA SER A 641 -1.72 -29.05 8.07
C SER A 641 -1.81 -30.40 8.78
N GLN A 642 -0.90 -31.33 8.54
CA GLN A 642 -0.91 -32.65 9.20
C GLN A 642 0.37 -32.87 10.00
N ASP A 643 0.19 -33.27 11.26
CA ASP A 643 1.27 -33.60 12.21
C ASP A 643 2.35 -32.51 12.37
N SER A 644 2.03 -31.25 12.06
CA SER A 644 2.97 -30.12 12.04
C SER A 644 3.27 -29.53 13.43
N GLN A 645 2.82 -30.20 14.49
CA GLN A 645 3.18 -29.86 15.86
C GLN A 645 4.70 -29.96 16.06
N GLY A 646 5.29 -28.90 16.63
CA GLY A 646 6.74 -28.77 16.81
C GLY A 646 7.51 -28.33 15.55
N VAL A 647 6.81 -27.97 14.47
CA VAL A 647 7.42 -27.26 13.32
C VAL A 647 7.43 -25.76 13.63
N THR A 648 8.57 -25.10 13.37
CA THR A 648 8.74 -23.66 13.58
C THR A 648 9.27 -22.98 12.31
N ILE A 649 8.72 -21.82 11.96
CA ILE A 649 9.15 -21.02 10.81
C ILE A 649 9.38 -19.57 11.26
N ASP A 650 10.63 -19.12 11.20
CA ASP A 650 11.01 -17.71 11.38
C ASP A 650 11.05 -17.02 10.01
N VAL A 651 10.30 -15.93 9.85
CA VAL A 651 10.09 -15.23 8.58
C VAL A 651 10.70 -13.84 8.64
N TYR A 652 11.74 -13.60 7.83
CA TYR A 652 12.43 -12.32 7.72
C TYR A 652 12.22 -11.69 6.33
N GLY A 653 11.83 -10.42 6.29
CA GLY A 653 11.55 -9.69 5.05
C GLY A 653 10.06 -9.36 4.93
N SER A 654 9.57 -9.22 3.69
CA SER A 654 8.15 -8.93 3.43
C SER A 654 7.50 -10.12 2.75
N SER A 655 6.93 -11.04 3.54
CA SER A 655 6.11 -12.14 3.02
C SER A 655 4.86 -11.57 2.35
N GLY A 656 4.36 -12.23 1.31
CA GLY A 656 3.10 -11.87 0.65
C GLY A 656 1.86 -12.41 1.38
N ASP A 657 0.73 -12.32 0.69
CA ASP A 657 -0.58 -12.77 1.18
C ASP A 657 -0.62 -14.25 1.62
N TYR A 658 -1.63 -14.57 2.45
CA TYR A 658 -1.98 -15.93 2.88
C TYR A 658 -0.94 -16.66 3.75
N LEU A 659 0.03 -15.96 4.33
CA LEU A 659 0.94 -16.58 5.29
C LEU A 659 0.17 -17.27 6.41
N GLY A 660 0.51 -18.53 6.70
CA GLY A 660 -0.12 -19.33 7.76
C GLY A 660 -1.58 -19.70 7.47
N SER A 661 -2.05 -19.64 6.22
CA SER A 661 -3.40 -20.07 5.91
C SER A 661 -3.57 -21.59 6.06
N GLY A 662 -4.64 -22.01 6.75
CA GLY A 662 -5.00 -23.42 6.93
C GLY A 662 -4.04 -24.23 7.81
N ILE A 663 -3.18 -23.57 8.59
CA ILE A 663 -2.24 -24.26 9.49
C ILE A 663 -2.97 -24.97 10.65
N ASP A 664 -2.40 -26.09 11.08
CA ASP A 664 -2.97 -26.98 12.11
C ASP A 664 -1.89 -27.51 13.07
N GLY A 665 -1.13 -26.60 13.70
CA GLY A 665 -0.24 -26.96 14.82
C GLY A 665 1.15 -26.35 14.82
N LEU A 666 1.66 -25.90 13.67
CA LEU A 666 2.96 -25.27 13.59
C LEU A 666 2.99 -23.87 14.21
N GLU A 667 4.21 -23.38 14.46
CA GLU A 667 4.47 -22.03 14.93
C GLU A 667 5.14 -21.19 13.85
N ILE A 668 4.64 -19.98 13.59
CA ILE A 668 5.27 -19.00 12.69
C ILE A 668 5.55 -17.71 13.46
N THR A 669 6.78 -17.21 13.34
CA THR A 669 7.17 -15.88 13.83
C THR A 669 7.57 -15.00 12.64
N VAL A 670 6.90 -13.86 12.49
CA VAL A 670 7.21 -12.85 11.46
C VAL A 670 7.97 -11.70 12.10
N HIS A 671 9.21 -11.50 11.67
CA HIS A 671 10.14 -10.48 12.18
C HIS A 671 9.94 -9.14 11.45
N GLY A 672 8.70 -8.64 11.50
CA GLY A 672 8.20 -7.45 10.83
C GLY A 672 6.70 -7.50 10.62
N SER A 673 6.18 -6.69 9.69
CA SER A 673 4.77 -6.70 9.30
C SER A 673 4.46 -7.84 8.34
N ALA A 674 3.23 -8.37 8.40
CA ALA A 674 2.68 -9.36 7.47
C ALA A 674 1.54 -8.75 6.62
N GLN A 675 1.32 -9.28 5.42
CA GLN A 675 0.35 -8.73 4.46
C GLN A 675 -1.07 -9.26 4.70
N ASP A 676 -1.89 -9.32 3.66
CA ASP A 676 -3.30 -9.67 3.75
C ASP A 676 -3.51 -11.18 4.01
N GLN A 677 -4.67 -11.52 4.56
CA GLN A 677 -5.18 -12.90 4.71
C GLN A 677 -4.28 -13.83 5.55
N VAL A 678 -3.43 -13.25 6.38
CA VAL A 678 -2.58 -13.96 7.32
C VAL A 678 -3.44 -14.81 8.26
N GLY A 679 -3.12 -16.09 8.42
CA GLY A 679 -3.86 -17.00 9.31
C GLY A 679 -5.29 -17.32 8.85
N GLN A 680 -5.65 -17.08 7.59
CA GLN A 680 -6.97 -17.44 7.06
C GLN A 680 -7.25 -18.92 7.31
N ILE A 681 -8.45 -19.24 7.80
CA ILE A 681 -8.93 -20.60 8.14
C ILE A 681 -7.96 -21.40 9.05
N MET A 682 -7.09 -20.73 9.81
CA MET A 682 -6.20 -21.36 10.79
C MET A 682 -7.00 -22.17 11.81
N LYS A 683 -6.54 -23.39 12.11
CA LYS A 683 -7.24 -24.31 13.02
C LYS A 683 -6.64 -24.37 14.42
N GLN A 684 -5.32 -24.49 14.50
CA GLN A 684 -4.54 -24.49 15.74
C GLN A 684 -3.07 -24.15 15.42
N GLY A 685 -2.24 -23.96 16.46
CA GLY A 685 -0.84 -23.54 16.34
C GLY A 685 -0.65 -22.12 16.85
N LYS A 686 0.53 -21.56 16.60
CA LYS A 686 0.90 -20.22 17.11
C LYS A 686 1.39 -19.31 15.99
N LEU A 687 0.96 -18.05 16.03
CA LEU A 687 1.44 -17.03 15.10
C LEU A 687 1.85 -15.77 15.87
N VAL A 688 3.09 -15.30 15.65
CA VAL A 688 3.63 -14.11 16.29
C VAL A 688 4.07 -13.12 15.22
N ILE A 689 3.56 -11.89 15.26
CA ILE A 689 3.86 -10.84 14.28
C ILE A 689 4.48 -9.64 15.01
N HIS A 690 5.75 -9.32 14.71
CA HIS A 690 6.49 -8.20 15.29
C HIS A 690 6.24 -6.85 14.57
N GLY A 691 5.14 -6.74 13.84
CA GLY A 691 4.72 -5.53 13.13
C GLY A 691 3.20 -5.50 12.95
N ASP A 692 2.74 -4.85 11.88
CA ASP A 692 1.32 -4.76 11.52
C ASP A 692 0.86 -5.97 10.70
N VAL A 693 -0.46 -6.19 10.62
CA VAL A 693 -1.11 -7.18 9.74
C VAL A 693 -2.08 -6.52 8.76
N GLY A 694 -2.12 -7.04 7.53
CA GLY A 694 -2.96 -6.53 6.44
C GLY A 694 -4.45 -6.89 6.56
N GLN A 695 -5.15 -6.72 5.43
CA GLN A 695 -6.60 -6.91 5.33
C GLN A 695 -7.02 -8.35 5.62
N THR A 696 -8.20 -8.55 6.20
CA THR A 696 -8.83 -9.87 6.41
C THR A 696 -7.94 -10.86 7.18
N PHE A 697 -7.12 -10.35 8.09
CA PHE A 697 -6.34 -11.14 9.04
C PHE A 697 -7.24 -12.16 9.77
N MET A 698 -6.83 -13.42 9.80
CA MET A 698 -7.57 -14.55 10.40
C MET A 698 -9.00 -14.74 9.89
N TYR A 699 -9.26 -14.37 8.63
CA TYR A 699 -10.54 -14.67 7.96
C TYR A 699 -10.94 -16.13 8.21
N GLY A 700 -12.13 -16.36 8.75
CA GLY A 700 -12.70 -17.70 8.87
C GLY A 700 -11.95 -18.66 9.79
N ALA A 701 -11.01 -18.17 10.61
CA ALA A 701 -10.21 -18.98 11.52
C ALA A 701 -11.10 -19.82 12.47
N LYS A 702 -10.60 -20.98 12.88
CA LYS A 702 -11.27 -21.95 13.77
C LYS A 702 -10.64 -22.00 15.17
N GLY A 703 -9.39 -21.55 15.30
CA GLY A 703 -8.61 -21.62 16.53
C GLY A 703 -7.19 -21.08 16.33
N GLY A 704 -6.34 -21.30 17.33
CA GLY A 704 -4.95 -20.83 17.33
C GLY A 704 -4.68 -19.73 18.35
N GLU A 705 -3.42 -19.59 18.73
CA GLU A 705 -2.92 -18.52 19.60
C GLU A 705 -2.14 -17.52 18.75
N VAL A 706 -2.58 -16.27 18.71
CA VAL A 706 -2.01 -15.27 17.80
C VAL A 706 -1.70 -13.96 18.51
N PHE A 707 -0.52 -13.41 18.26
CA PHE A 707 0.01 -12.22 18.91
C PHE A 707 0.53 -11.23 17.86
N VAL A 708 0.01 -10.00 17.89
CA VAL A 708 0.38 -8.92 16.96
C VAL A 708 0.89 -7.72 17.74
N LEU A 709 2.13 -7.29 17.45
CA LEU A 709 2.74 -6.12 18.08
C LEU A 709 2.09 -4.82 17.62
N GLY A 710 1.78 -4.71 16.33
CA GLY A 710 1.25 -3.50 15.71
C GLY A 710 -0.27 -3.50 15.56
N ASN A 711 -0.72 -2.83 14.52
CA ASN A 711 -2.12 -2.69 14.14
C ASN A 711 -2.58 -3.80 13.20
N ALA A 712 -3.89 -4.01 13.14
CA ALA A 712 -4.55 -4.73 12.06
C ALA A 712 -5.30 -3.77 11.15
N ALA A 713 -5.28 -4.02 9.84
CA ALA A 713 -6.03 -3.24 8.86
C ALA A 713 -7.56 -3.50 8.94
N GLY A 714 -8.25 -3.62 7.80
CA GLY A 714 -9.69 -3.86 7.77
C GLY A 714 -10.08 -5.34 7.96
N ARG A 715 -11.24 -5.57 8.59
CA ARG A 715 -11.92 -6.87 8.73
C ARG A 715 -11.11 -7.99 9.42
N PRO A 716 -10.33 -7.71 10.48
CA PRO A 716 -9.67 -8.77 11.22
C PRO A 716 -10.69 -9.70 11.90
N LEU A 717 -10.45 -11.00 11.81
CA LEU A 717 -11.30 -12.09 12.32
C LEU A 717 -12.70 -12.18 11.70
N ILE A 718 -12.91 -11.62 10.50
CA ILE A 718 -14.20 -11.77 9.82
C ILE A 718 -14.57 -13.27 9.66
N ASN A 719 -15.80 -13.63 10.03
CA ASN A 719 -16.31 -15.01 9.98
C ASN A 719 -15.52 -16.04 10.82
N ALA A 720 -14.66 -15.61 11.74
CA ALA A 720 -13.96 -16.55 12.61
C ALA A 720 -14.92 -17.23 13.61
N VAL A 721 -14.65 -18.50 13.90
CA VAL A 721 -15.52 -19.39 14.70
C VAL A 721 -14.68 -20.26 15.62
N GLY A 722 -15.31 -20.99 16.53
CA GLY A 722 -14.60 -21.95 17.38
C GLY A 722 -13.81 -21.24 18.48
N ARG A 723 -12.49 -21.42 18.54
CA ARG A 723 -11.65 -21.02 19.69
C ARG A 723 -10.40 -20.19 19.35
N PRO A 724 -10.45 -19.18 18.47
CA PRO A 724 -9.32 -18.27 18.27
C PRO A 724 -9.01 -17.51 19.56
N ARG A 725 -7.72 -17.35 19.88
CA ARG A 725 -7.20 -16.60 21.03
C ARG A 725 -6.21 -15.58 20.51
N VAL A 726 -6.63 -14.32 20.39
CA VAL A 726 -5.85 -13.30 19.67
C VAL A 726 -5.54 -12.10 20.55
N VAL A 727 -4.30 -11.62 20.51
CA VAL A 727 -3.86 -10.37 21.14
C VAL A 727 -3.36 -9.41 20.07
N ILE A 728 -3.98 -8.23 19.99
CA ILE A 728 -3.58 -7.13 19.10
C ILE A 728 -3.19 -5.95 19.99
N ASN A 729 -1.90 -5.59 20.00
CA ASN A 729 -1.44 -4.52 20.88
C ASN A 729 -1.79 -3.14 20.35
N GLY A 730 -1.73 -2.95 19.02
CA GLY A 730 -2.20 -1.74 18.37
C GLY A 730 -3.72 -1.64 18.34
N THR A 731 -4.22 -1.13 17.23
CA THR A 731 -5.66 -1.01 16.96
C THR A 731 -6.07 -1.84 15.74
N CYS A 732 -7.37 -1.99 15.53
CA CYS A 732 -7.96 -2.49 14.29
C CYS A 732 -8.62 -1.31 13.58
N LEU A 733 -8.29 -1.07 12.32
CA LEU A 733 -8.78 0.13 11.63
C LEU A 733 -10.30 0.14 11.48
N ASP A 734 -10.91 -0.97 11.05
CA ASP A 734 -12.36 -1.15 11.11
C ASP A 734 -12.77 -2.64 10.98
N TYR A 735 -14.05 -2.93 11.26
CA TYR A 735 -14.68 -4.25 11.14
C TYR A 735 -14.02 -5.37 11.96
N LEU A 736 -13.48 -5.05 13.14
CA LEU A 736 -12.92 -6.09 14.02
C LEU A 736 -14.01 -7.07 14.46
N ALA A 737 -13.77 -8.36 14.18
CA ALA A 737 -14.61 -9.48 14.54
C ALA A 737 -16.05 -9.37 13.97
N GLU A 738 -16.14 -8.93 12.71
CA GLU A 738 -17.37 -8.99 11.94
C GLU A 738 -17.83 -10.44 11.71
N SER A 739 -19.10 -10.73 11.98
CA SER A 739 -19.69 -12.07 11.91
C SER A 739 -18.91 -13.11 12.72
N PHE A 740 -18.43 -12.71 13.91
CA PHE A 740 -17.71 -13.59 14.81
C PHE A 740 -18.68 -14.57 15.49
N MET A 741 -18.43 -15.88 15.33
CA MET A 741 -19.31 -16.94 15.81
C MET A 741 -18.51 -17.91 16.68
N ALA A 742 -17.76 -17.37 17.64
CA ALA A 742 -16.79 -18.12 18.41
C ALA A 742 -17.32 -18.68 19.76
N GLY A 743 -18.64 -18.71 19.99
CA GLY A 743 -19.21 -19.26 21.23
C GLY A 743 -18.79 -18.50 22.50
N ASP A 744 -19.15 -18.99 23.70
CA ASP A 744 -18.79 -18.29 24.95
C ASP A 744 -17.31 -18.49 25.32
N PRO A 745 -16.49 -17.42 25.45
CA PRO A 745 -15.09 -17.50 25.86
C PRO A 745 -14.84 -18.29 27.15
N LEU A 746 -15.73 -18.18 28.15
CA LEU A 746 -15.61 -18.86 29.45
C LEU A 746 -15.93 -20.35 29.36
N HIS A 747 -16.59 -20.77 28.28
CA HIS A 747 -16.90 -22.17 27.97
C HIS A 747 -16.12 -22.68 26.75
N GLY A 748 -14.90 -22.16 26.55
CA GLY A 748 -13.96 -22.64 25.53
C GLY A 748 -14.11 -21.99 24.16
N GLY A 749 -14.99 -21.00 24.02
CA GLY A 749 -15.12 -20.15 22.84
C GLY A 749 -13.94 -19.20 22.63
N GLY A 750 -13.92 -18.53 21.49
CA GLY A 750 -12.85 -17.62 21.07
C GLY A 750 -13.02 -16.18 21.52
N PHE A 751 -11.90 -15.46 21.60
CA PHE A 751 -11.89 -14.03 21.94
C PHE A 751 -10.75 -13.28 21.24
N VAL A 752 -10.84 -11.95 21.28
CA VAL A 752 -9.78 -11.03 20.89
C VAL A 752 -9.48 -10.08 22.05
N ILE A 753 -8.20 -9.82 22.34
CA ILE A 753 -7.75 -8.73 23.21
C ILE A 753 -7.22 -7.60 22.33
N MET A 754 -7.69 -6.39 22.53
CA MET A 754 -7.20 -5.19 21.84
C MET A 754 -6.71 -4.15 22.85
N ASN A 755 -5.42 -3.82 22.79
CA ASN A 755 -4.79 -2.95 23.80
C ASN A 755 -4.77 -1.46 23.42
N GLY A 756 -4.85 -1.12 22.13
CA GLY A 756 -4.93 0.28 21.69
C GLY A 756 -3.71 1.12 22.02
N ILE A 757 -2.51 0.52 22.00
CA ILE A 757 -1.24 1.19 22.32
C ILE A 757 -0.35 1.36 21.07
N THR A 758 0.68 2.18 21.20
CA THR A 758 1.76 2.32 20.22
C THR A 758 3.07 2.61 20.97
N PHE A 759 4.14 2.87 20.24
CA PHE A 759 5.46 3.18 20.81
C PHE A 759 5.90 4.57 20.41
N ASP A 760 6.53 5.28 21.35
CA ASP A 760 7.22 6.52 21.05
C ASP A 760 8.59 6.28 20.38
N VAL A 761 9.35 7.36 20.19
CA VAL A 761 10.65 7.33 19.49
C VAL A 761 11.74 6.60 20.28
N ASP A 762 11.56 6.45 21.59
CA ASP A 762 12.49 5.79 22.50
C ASP A 762 12.08 4.33 22.76
N GLY A 763 10.92 3.91 22.24
CA GLY A 763 10.38 2.56 22.42
C GLY A 763 9.54 2.39 23.67
N CYS A 764 9.11 3.49 24.32
CA CYS A 764 8.19 3.42 25.44
C CYS A 764 6.76 3.20 24.95
N VAL A 765 5.99 2.39 25.69
CA VAL A 765 4.57 2.17 25.41
C VAL A 765 3.78 3.45 25.71
N ILE A 766 2.96 3.87 24.75
CA ILE A 766 2.04 5.01 24.89
C ILE A 766 0.65 4.64 24.36
N ASP A 767 -0.38 5.31 24.87
CA ASP A 767 -1.76 5.10 24.40
C ASP A 767 -1.97 5.70 23.00
N GLN A 768 -2.72 5.00 22.15
CA GLN A 768 -3.25 5.63 20.94
C GLN A 768 -4.35 6.64 21.31
N PRO A 769 -4.60 7.65 20.46
CA PRO A 769 -5.65 8.64 20.72
C PRO A 769 -7.02 8.01 21.02
N THR A 770 -7.37 6.94 20.30
CA THR A 770 -8.52 6.08 20.54
C THR A 770 -8.08 4.60 20.46
N PRO A 771 -8.60 3.71 21.33
CA PRO A 771 -8.33 2.27 21.23
C PRO A 771 -8.86 1.64 19.93
N TYR A 772 -9.96 2.18 19.40
CA TYR A 772 -10.61 1.72 18.16
C TYR A 772 -11.12 2.92 17.35
N PRO A 773 -10.53 3.21 16.17
CA PRO A 773 -10.95 4.33 15.34
C PRO A 773 -12.10 3.98 14.39
N GLY A 774 -12.44 2.71 14.20
CA GLY A 774 -13.47 2.27 13.25
C GLY A 774 -14.90 2.51 13.74
N SER A 775 -15.87 2.25 12.88
CA SER A 775 -17.30 2.43 13.19
C SER A 775 -18.07 1.10 13.30
N ASN A 776 -17.42 -0.03 12.96
CA ASN A 776 -18.07 -1.34 12.83
C ASN A 776 -17.45 -2.42 13.73
N LEU A 777 -17.37 -2.17 15.04
CA LEU A 777 -16.86 -3.14 15.99
C LEU A 777 -17.87 -4.26 16.23
N PHE A 778 -17.40 -5.52 16.19
CA PHE A 778 -18.18 -6.70 16.53
C PHE A 778 -19.50 -6.85 15.73
N SER A 779 -19.49 -6.35 14.49
CA SER A 779 -20.67 -6.29 13.64
C SER A 779 -21.21 -7.69 13.33
N LEU A 780 -22.52 -7.92 13.45
CA LEU A 780 -23.16 -9.21 13.15
C LEU A 780 -22.61 -10.42 13.93
N ALA A 781 -21.85 -10.20 15.01
CA ALA A 781 -21.33 -11.30 15.82
C ALA A 781 -22.46 -12.04 16.55
N SER A 782 -22.34 -13.36 16.64
CA SER A 782 -23.28 -14.23 17.36
C SER A 782 -22.62 -15.00 18.50
N GLY A 783 -21.33 -14.80 18.73
CA GLY A 783 -20.57 -15.43 19.81
C GLY A 783 -19.13 -14.95 19.86
N GLY A 784 -18.46 -15.24 20.96
CA GLY A 784 -17.13 -14.75 21.31
C GLY A 784 -17.19 -13.46 22.12
N ALA A 785 -16.02 -12.91 22.42
CA ALA A 785 -15.91 -11.59 23.04
C ALA A 785 -14.67 -10.82 22.55
N ILE A 786 -14.74 -9.50 22.71
CA ILE A 786 -13.56 -8.63 22.65
C ILE A 786 -13.27 -8.12 24.05
N TYR A 787 -12.03 -8.28 24.50
CA TYR A 787 -11.48 -7.67 25.71
C TYR A 787 -10.72 -6.42 25.31
N LEU A 788 -11.38 -5.28 25.48
CA LEU A 788 -10.92 -3.98 25.00
C LEU A 788 -10.28 -3.20 26.14
N ARG A 789 -9.01 -2.80 25.98
CA ARG A 789 -8.39 -1.80 26.85
C ARG A 789 -8.92 -0.41 26.47
N ASP A 790 -9.78 0.14 27.31
CA ASP A 790 -10.45 1.42 27.08
C ASP A 790 -10.65 2.17 28.42
N PRO A 791 -9.54 2.59 29.06
CA PRO A 791 -9.58 3.16 30.41
C PRO A 791 -10.36 4.47 30.50
N ASP A 792 -10.40 5.23 29.41
CA ASP A 792 -11.11 6.51 29.30
C ASP A 792 -12.54 6.38 28.77
N LYS A 793 -13.00 5.15 28.46
CA LYS A 793 -14.31 4.87 27.87
C LYS A 793 -14.56 5.65 26.56
N LYS A 794 -13.55 5.72 25.71
CA LYS A 794 -13.59 6.41 24.41
C LYS A 794 -14.38 5.66 23.36
N VAL A 795 -14.48 4.32 23.47
CA VAL A 795 -15.29 3.52 22.54
C VAL A 795 -16.75 3.53 23.02
N VAL A 796 -17.64 3.92 22.11
CA VAL A 796 -19.07 4.17 22.38
C VAL A 796 -19.97 3.11 21.76
N ASP A 797 -21.23 3.05 22.20
CA ASP A 797 -22.21 2.05 21.74
C ASP A 797 -22.50 2.17 20.24
N GLU A 798 -22.43 3.37 19.66
CA GLU A 798 -22.67 3.62 18.24
C GLU A 798 -21.63 2.97 17.31
N GLN A 799 -20.46 2.59 17.86
CA GLN A 799 -19.45 1.83 17.12
C GLN A 799 -19.73 0.31 17.16
N LEU A 800 -20.69 -0.16 17.97
CA LEU A 800 -21.04 -1.57 18.14
C LEU A 800 -22.22 -1.94 17.22
N ASN A 801 -21.99 -2.80 16.22
CA ASN A 801 -23.02 -3.20 15.25
C ASN A 801 -23.54 -4.63 15.47
N GLY A 802 -23.87 -4.97 16.72
CA GLY A 802 -24.26 -6.33 17.13
C GLY A 802 -23.64 -6.76 18.46
N GLY A 803 -22.84 -5.90 19.08
CA GLY A 803 -22.27 -6.09 20.41
C GLY A 803 -22.88 -5.19 21.47
N THR A 804 -22.55 -5.48 22.74
CA THR A 804 -22.83 -4.62 23.89
C THR A 804 -21.66 -4.67 24.86
N PHE A 805 -21.43 -3.57 25.59
CA PHE A 805 -20.44 -3.55 26.66
C PHE A 805 -20.95 -4.23 27.92
N THR A 806 -20.08 -5.00 28.54
CA THR A 806 -20.27 -5.57 29.87
C THR A 806 -19.02 -5.36 30.72
N ASP A 807 -19.20 -5.40 32.05
CA ASP A 807 -18.08 -5.30 32.98
C ASP A 807 -17.17 -6.53 32.90
N MET A 808 -15.90 -6.33 33.24
CA MET A 808 -14.94 -7.41 33.39
C MET A 808 -15.20 -8.19 34.67
N THR A 809 -15.42 -9.49 34.56
CA THR A 809 -15.48 -10.38 35.73
C THR A 809 -14.10 -10.92 36.11
N PRO A 810 -13.90 -11.42 37.34
CA PRO A 810 -12.66 -12.13 37.70
C PRO A 810 -12.37 -13.33 36.78
N ALA A 811 -13.40 -14.06 36.36
CA ALA A 811 -13.25 -15.20 35.45
C ALA A 811 -12.79 -14.76 34.04
N ASP A 812 -13.28 -13.61 33.56
CA ASP A 812 -12.78 -13.01 32.31
C ASP A 812 -11.30 -12.63 32.43
N TRP A 813 -10.89 -12.06 33.56
CA TRP A 813 -9.49 -11.70 33.80
C TRP A 813 -8.57 -12.93 33.88
N GLU A 814 -8.97 -13.94 34.67
CA GLU A 814 -8.25 -15.21 34.77
C GLU A 814 -8.11 -15.90 33.40
N LEU A 815 -9.10 -15.74 32.51
CA LEU A 815 -9.05 -16.27 31.15
C LEU A 815 -8.00 -15.56 30.28
N ILE A 816 -7.92 -14.23 30.33
CA ILE A 816 -7.06 -13.46 29.41
C ILE A 816 -5.64 -13.22 29.92
N LEU A 817 -5.43 -13.25 31.24
CA LEU A 817 -4.14 -12.95 31.87
C LEU A 817 -2.97 -13.82 31.32
N PRO A 818 -3.10 -15.14 31.11
CA PRO A 818 -2.02 -15.94 30.54
C PRO A 818 -1.58 -15.48 29.14
N TYR A 819 -2.52 -14.99 28.33
CA TYR A 819 -2.22 -14.46 26.99
C TYR A 819 -1.55 -13.09 27.07
N LEU A 820 -1.93 -12.25 28.03
CA LEU A 820 -1.24 -10.99 28.31
C LEU A 820 0.19 -11.21 28.83
N GLN A 821 0.42 -12.24 29.64
CA GLN A 821 1.76 -12.62 30.10
C GLN A 821 2.63 -13.19 28.98
N GLU A 822 2.05 -13.99 28.08
CA GLU A 822 2.78 -14.43 26.89
C GLU A 822 3.08 -13.26 25.95
N ASN A 823 2.15 -12.31 25.83
CA ASN A 823 2.36 -11.06 25.10
C ASN A 823 3.51 -10.22 25.71
N GLU A 824 3.58 -10.12 27.04
CA GLU A 824 4.70 -9.51 27.75
C GLU A 824 6.02 -10.24 27.45
N ARG A 825 6.03 -11.57 27.45
CA ARG A 825 7.24 -12.36 27.10
C ARG A 825 7.70 -12.10 25.66
N LEU A 826 6.77 -12.05 24.71
CA LEU A 826 7.05 -11.87 23.29
C LEU A 826 7.49 -10.44 22.96
N PHE A 827 6.77 -9.45 23.47
CA PHE A 827 6.87 -8.05 23.05
C PHE A 827 7.35 -7.08 24.13
N GLY A 828 7.51 -7.54 25.37
CA GLY A 828 7.97 -6.74 26.51
C GLY A 828 7.01 -5.63 26.91
N ILE A 829 5.73 -5.82 26.60
CA ILE A 829 4.65 -4.93 27.01
C ILE A 829 4.17 -5.46 28.35
N SER A 830 4.55 -4.79 29.44
CA SER A 830 4.29 -5.23 30.79
C SER A 830 2.81 -5.16 31.13
N VAL A 831 2.26 -6.24 31.69
CA VAL A 831 0.86 -6.24 32.14
C VAL A 831 0.65 -5.17 33.20
N ASP A 832 1.55 -5.07 34.18
CA ASP A 832 1.39 -4.16 35.30
C ASP A 832 1.84 -2.72 34.96
N ASN A 833 3.02 -2.58 34.33
CA ASN A 833 3.64 -1.27 34.14
C ASN A 833 3.19 -0.54 32.87
N ASP A 834 2.66 -1.25 31.87
CA ASP A 834 2.23 -0.65 30.61
C ASP A 834 0.71 -0.78 30.42
N LEU A 835 0.15 -1.99 30.55
CA LEU A 835 -1.28 -2.20 30.25
C LEU A 835 -2.19 -1.71 31.39
N LEU A 836 -1.89 -2.08 32.63
CA LEU A 836 -2.69 -1.70 33.81
C LEU A 836 -2.30 -0.34 34.40
N THR A 837 -1.26 0.28 33.90
CA THR A 837 -0.85 1.63 34.31
C THR A 837 -1.39 2.66 33.32
N VAL A 838 -2.22 3.57 33.82
CA VAL A 838 -2.86 4.63 33.02
C VAL A 838 -2.48 5.98 33.62
N ASP A 839 -1.97 6.90 32.81
CA ASP A 839 -1.39 8.17 33.25
C ASP A 839 -0.32 8.02 34.35
N GLY A 840 0.52 6.99 34.23
CA GLY A 840 1.57 6.67 35.20
C GLY A 840 1.06 6.18 36.55
N LYS A 841 -0.22 5.79 36.66
CA LYS A 841 -0.82 5.26 37.88
C LYS A 841 -1.32 3.83 37.67
N PRO A 842 -0.92 2.87 38.52
CA PRO A 842 -1.51 1.54 38.50
C PRO A 842 -3.02 1.60 38.72
N ARG A 843 -3.77 0.88 37.88
CA ARG A 843 -5.22 0.71 37.96
C ARG A 843 -5.55 -0.77 38.03
N SER A 844 -6.74 -1.09 38.52
CA SER A 844 -7.23 -2.46 38.47
C SER A 844 -7.77 -2.79 37.08
N TYR A 845 -7.79 -4.07 36.71
CA TYR A 845 -8.22 -4.49 35.37
C TYR A 845 -9.68 -4.09 35.06
N GLU A 846 -10.55 -4.00 36.06
CA GLU A 846 -11.96 -3.57 35.90
C GLU A 846 -12.10 -2.11 35.48
N HIS A 847 -11.08 -1.28 35.75
CA HIS A 847 -11.05 0.12 35.34
C HIS A 847 -10.37 0.35 33.99
N VAL A 848 -9.65 -0.66 33.49
CA VAL A 848 -8.81 -0.55 32.29
C VAL A 848 -9.45 -1.30 31.12
N TYR A 849 -9.98 -2.48 31.37
CA TYR A 849 -10.57 -3.34 30.36
C TYR A 849 -12.10 -3.33 30.44
N ARG A 850 -12.73 -3.40 29.27
CA ARG A 850 -14.16 -3.61 29.08
C ARG A 850 -14.35 -4.85 28.21
N LYS A 851 -15.43 -5.59 28.44
CA LYS A 851 -15.81 -6.71 27.59
C LYS A 851 -16.86 -6.25 26.59
N VAL A 852 -16.69 -6.59 25.32
CA VAL A 852 -17.73 -6.51 24.29
C VAL A 852 -18.18 -7.94 24.01
N GLN A 853 -19.49 -8.19 24.11
CA GLN A 853 -20.09 -9.48 23.81
C GLN A 853 -21.27 -9.32 22.85
N ALA A 854 -21.69 -10.42 22.23
CA ALA A 854 -22.80 -10.38 21.27
C ALA A 854 -24.11 -10.08 22.00
N VAL A 855 -25.00 -9.32 21.36
CA VAL A 855 -26.36 -9.13 21.86
C VAL A 855 -27.11 -10.46 21.74
N GLU A 856 -27.83 -10.87 22.79
CA GLU A 856 -28.72 -12.02 22.73
C GLU A 856 -29.86 -11.75 21.73
N LEU A 857 -29.89 -12.47 20.61
CA LEU A 857 -30.98 -12.37 19.63
C LEU A 857 -32.26 -13.03 20.18
N ASP A 858 -33.38 -12.30 20.19
CA ASP A 858 -34.69 -12.77 20.68
C ASP A 858 -35.19 -14.09 20.04
N VAL A 859 -34.65 -14.47 18.87
CA VAL A 859 -34.95 -15.74 18.20
C VAL A 859 -34.33 -16.95 18.92
N LEU A 860 -33.19 -16.78 19.59
CA LEU A 860 -32.53 -17.84 20.37
C LEU A 860 -33.27 -18.14 21.68
N ARG A 861 -33.94 -17.14 22.29
CA ARG A 861 -34.83 -17.34 23.45
C ARG A 861 -35.98 -18.32 23.21
N ARG A 862 -36.44 -18.48 21.96
CA ARG A 862 -37.54 -19.39 21.64
C ARG A 862 -37.11 -20.86 21.59
N ILE A 863 -35.81 -21.14 21.51
CA ILE A 863 -35.28 -22.51 21.48
C ILE A 863 -35.07 -23.00 22.91
N ASP A 864 -34.56 -22.16 23.81
CA ASP A 864 -34.34 -22.55 25.22
C ASP A 864 -35.65 -22.71 26.02
N LEU A 865 -36.73 -22.04 25.61
CA LEU A 865 -38.06 -22.22 26.23
C LEU A 865 -38.86 -23.42 25.68
N ALA A 866 -38.30 -24.19 24.75
CA ALA A 866 -38.94 -25.38 24.18
C ALA A 866 -38.42 -26.70 24.82
N ASP A 867 -37.36 -26.64 25.62
CA ASP A 867 -36.75 -27.79 26.31
C ASP A 867 -36.94 -27.76 27.85
N ASP A 868 -37.81 -26.89 28.37
CA ASP A 868 -38.27 -26.88 29.78
C ASP A 868 -39.65 -27.55 29.98
#